data_AF-A0A927ZA84-F1
#
_entry.id   AF-A0A927ZA84-F1
#
_cell.length_a   1.000
_cell.length_b   1.000
_cell.length_c   1.000
_cell.angle_alpha   90.00
_cell.angle_beta   90.00
_cell.angle_gamma   90.00
#
_symmetry.space_group_name_H-M   'P 1'
#
loop_
_entity.id
_entity.type
_entity.pdbx_description
1 polymer ?
#
loop_
_entity_poly.entity_id
_entity_poly.type
_entity_poly.pdbx_seq_one_letter_code
_entity_poly.pdbx_strand_id
1 'polypeptide(L)'
;MKKLIATLLAVIMVISLAACGGSGSGGATTAAGGGDATTAAGGGETPAATETGRYPSFKIAVNADPTNLNPTNGNGNPKTLFYHSIYEALFDYDDDNNFVPSLGKSITCVDSLHYQVEIYDCIYDSNGNHITADDVVYSVNWLVESGECPKYEVFDSIKKIDDYTVEWTWKFEPTSWDELEFPMTRTWIFSQKEMENGNFATAPVGTGAYVVKSYVPGSSVVLEANDDYWLLKNPEIMDTHLDIHRANVQTVEFLIIAEAAQAQIALEQGTVDYCEYIQTMAMPEFEEGGPFADKYTAEELVQGDYIFVHCNCWDTKLTSDVNLRKAIWYAIDSAAVCVAMGGNYAPMDTIGNSAYPDWDDSMGDQETYMNTYDPDLAKDYLSKSNYKGEELTLICESNEAQQNAAVMIQAQLDQIGIKVKINALANSLMRTTEADHDAWEISIASIGGPSLVGSYNRLMGNGTYEIDGKKYNVSFVSDDKMQELYETAKADATHDTEHIQEAIDYTTKENAFFYALAQPATAIVCSKNVAKLYKREHNFTIPTACEFVGYAAEHSANVTPLDVALPEPSGLPNNVHIFYQVFNPEDGAGIVWKLTVNPDDSWTLEVKSTKPDIEPAETITMTGDKNFPGDGPNQITTVPPEGSDFWKEHADWYEDDGVCKWEILDNNGLVPVNFKDYEKYKADWESGAFTGL
;
A
#
# COMPACT_ATOMS: atom_id res chain seq x y z
N MET A 1 -36.33 -30.50 33.43
CA MET A 1 -34.97 -29.94 33.62
C MET A 1 -34.67 -28.76 32.70
N LYS A 2 -34.89 -28.82 31.37
CA LYS A 2 -34.64 -27.66 30.48
C LYS A 2 -35.50 -26.40 30.77
N LYS A 3 -36.76 -26.56 31.20
CA LYS A 3 -37.61 -25.41 31.60
C LYS A 3 -37.31 -24.82 32.99
N LEU A 4 -36.60 -25.54 33.87
CA LEU A 4 -36.19 -25.04 35.19
C LEU A 4 -34.86 -24.29 35.14
N ILE A 5 -34.00 -24.63 34.17
CA ILE A 5 -32.72 -23.95 33.92
C ILE A 5 -32.92 -22.61 33.19
N ALA A 6 -33.88 -22.55 32.25
CA ALA A 6 -34.24 -21.31 31.56
C ALA A 6 -34.85 -20.25 32.52
N THR A 7 -35.64 -20.68 33.52
CA THR A 7 -36.22 -19.76 34.52
C THR A 7 -35.19 -19.33 35.57
N LEU A 8 -34.16 -20.15 35.86
CA LEU A 8 -33.08 -19.76 36.78
C LEU A 8 -32.11 -18.75 36.15
N LEU A 9 -31.85 -18.86 34.84
CA LEU A 9 -30.99 -17.91 34.10
C LEU A 9 -31.68 -16.55 33.90
N ALA A 10 -32.99 -16.54 33.66
CA ALA A 10 -33.76 -15.30 33.53
C ALA A 10 -33.91 -14.52 34.86
N VAL A 11 -33.83 -15.20 36.02
CA VAL A 11 -33.89 -14.54 37.34
C VAL A 11 -32.51 -14.01 37.77
N ILE A 12 -31.41 -14.59 37.27
CA ILE A 12 -30.05 -14.10 37.54
C ILE A 12 -29.72 -12.84 36.71
N MET A 13 -30.26 -12.71 35.48
CA MET A 13 -30.08 -11.51 34.65
C MET A 13 -30.85 -10.27 35.15
N VAL A 14 -31.83 -10.41 36.03
CA VAL A 14 -32.65 -9.28 36.53
C VAL A 14 -32.15 -8.76 37.89
N ILE A 15 -31.20 -9.44 38.55
CA ILE A 15 -30.68 -9.05 39.87
C ILE A 15 -29.34 -8.30 39.79
N SER A 16 -28.64 -8.30 38.65
CA SER A 16 -27.36 -7.61 38.46
C SER A 16 -27.47 -6.12 38.11
N LEU A 17 -28.68 -5.54 38.01
CA LEU A 17 -28.91 -4.16 37.58
C LEU A 17 -29.42 -3.19 38.67
N ALA A 18 -29.43 -3.59 39.94
CA ALA A 18 -29.83 -2.68 41.02
C ALA A 18 -29.22 -3.04 42.38
N ALA A 19 -27.97 -2.61 42.62
CA ALA A 19 -27.37 -2.31 43.94
C ALA A 19 -25.84 -2.15 43.73
N CYS A 20 -25.20 -1.01 43.92
CA CYS A 20 -25.20 -0.24 45.16
C CYS A 20 -24.84 1.23 44.90
N GLY A 21 -25.76 2.12 45.24
CA GLY A 21 -25.43 3.47 45.69
C GLY A 21 -25.61 3.55 47.21
N GLY A 22 -24.57 3.99 47.92
CA GLY A 22 -24.71 4.79 49.15
C GLY A 22 -24.61 4.11 50.52
N SER A 23 -23.53 4.48 51.23
CA SER A 23 -23.50 4.95 52.64
C SER A 23 -23.17 3.94 53.76
N GLY A 24 -22.01 4.13 54.43
CA GLY A 24 -21.70 3.46 55.70
C GLY A 24 -20.27 3.68 56.23
N SER A 25 -20.11 4.68 57.11
CA SER A 25 -18.92 5.24 57.77
C SER A 25 -17.95 4.32 58.55
N GLY A 26 -16.66 4.72 58.60
CA GLY A 26 -15.69 4.45 59.68
C GLY A 26 -14.20 4.54 59.25
N GLY A 27 -13.58 5.74 59.15
CA GLY A 27 -12.66 6.32 60.15
C GLY A 27 -11.21 5.76 60.06
N ALA A 28 -10.30 6.27 59.22
CA ALA A 28 -9.48 7.51 59.28
C ALA A 28 -8.13 7.40 60.04
N THR A 29 -7.02 7.56 59.28
CA THR A 29 -5.82 8.36 59.65
C THR A 29 -4.99 8.73 58.39
N THR A 30 -5.21 9.96 57.88
CA THR A 30 -4.31 11.03 57.32
C THR A 30 -2.89 10.67 56.84
N ALA A 31 -2.31 11.21 55.74
CA ALA A 31 -2.30 12.55 55.11
C ALA A 31 -1.63 12.47 53.70
N ALA A 32 -1.62 13.40 52.74
CA ALA A 32 -2.38 14.61 52.34
C ALA A 32 -1.78 15.08 50.98
N GLY A 33 -2.60 15.68 50.11
CA GLY A 33 -2.22 16.42 48.89
C GLY A 33 -2.79 15.79 47.61
N GLY A 34 -3.83 16.27 46.92
CA GLY A 34 -4.46 17.59 46.89
C GLY A 34 -4.24 18.24 45.53
N GLY A 35 -5.04 17.87 44.54
CA GLY A 35 -5.08 18.48 43.20
C GLY A 35 -6.39 18.10 42.49
N ASP A 36 -7.26 19.08 42.30
CA ASP A 36 -8.60 18.96 41.71
C ASP A 36 -8.56 18.49 40.25
N ALA A 37 -9.24 17.38 39.95
CA ALA A 37 -9.62 17.02 38.60
C ALA A 37 -10.93 17.76 38.26
N THR A 38 -10.84 18.83 37.48
CA THR A 38 -12.01 19.51 36.93
C THR A 38 -12.32 18.88 35.58
N THR A 39 -13.43 18.15 35.51
CA THR A 39 -14.14 17.82 34.27
C THR A 39 -14.60 19.11 33.59
N ALA A 40 -14.07 19.40 32.39
CA ALA A 40 -14.62 20.41 31.50
C ALA A 40 -15.12 19.72 30.22
N ALA A 41 -16.43 19.81 30.01
CA ALA A 41 -17.09 19.45 28.77
C ALA A 41 -17.42 20.74 27.98
N GLY A 42 -17.09 20.75 26.70
CA GLY A 42 -17.78 21.50 25.64
C GLY A 42 -17.52 23.02 25.56
N GLY A 43 -16.61 23.39 24.66
CA GLY A 43 -16.43 24.76 24.17
C GLY A 43 -15.00 24.95 23.68
N GLY A 44 -14.81 25.13 22.37
CA GLY A 44 -13.51 25.23 21.72
C GLY A 44 -12.65 26.39 22.23
N GLU A 45 -11.89 26.14 23.28
CA GLU A 45 -10.67 26.87 23.58
C GLU A 45 -9.51 25.95 23.22
N THR A 46 -8.71 26.37 22.24
CA THR A 46 -7.42 25.77 21.94
C THR A 46 -6.63 25.65 23.25
N PRO A 47 -6.13 24.46 23.62
CA PRO A 47 -5.33 24.31 24.82
C PRO A 47 -4.18 25.33 24.83
N ALA A 48 -3.74 25.79 26.01
CA ALA A 48 -2.58 26.66 26.07
C ALA A 48 -1.31 25.89 25.64
N ALA A 49 -0.47 26.52 24.82
CA ALA A 49 0.76 25.89 24.38
C ALA A 49 1.71 25.60 25.54
N THR A 50 2.47 24.53 25.41
CA THR A 50 3.55 24.20 26.35
C THR A 50 4.65 25.26 26.27
N GLU A 51 5.56 25.30 27.26
CA GLU A 51 6.69 26.24 27.25
C GLU A 51 7.59 26.08 26.01
N THR A 52 7.57 24.89 25.39
CA THR A 52 8.28 24.54 24.15
C THR A 52 7.49 24.83 22.88
N GLY A 53 6.26 25.35 22.98
CA GLY A 53 5.40 25.66 21.83
C GLY A 53 4.67 24.46 21.22
N ARG A 54 4.86 23.25 21.78
CA ARG A 54 4.23 22.00 21.32
C ARG A 54 2.77 21.87 21.76
N TYR A 55 1.99 21.12 20.99
CA TYR A 55 0.63 20.71 21.39
C TYR A 55 0.70 19.85 22.66
N PRO A 56 -0.11 20.10 23.71
CA PRO A 56 0.16 19.54 25.03
C PRO A 56 -0.07 18.04 25.16
N SER A 57 -1.13 17.49 24.54
CA SER A 57 -1.45 16.07 24.68
C SER A 57 -2.36 15.61 23.54
N PHE A 58 -2.05 14.44 22.95
CA PHE A 58 -2.86 13.83 21.90
C PHE A 58 -3.17 12.36 22.23
N LYS A 59 -4.45 12.01 22.33
CA LYS A 59 -4.91 10.68 22.74
C LYS A 59 -5.43 9.88 21.56
N ILE A 60 -4.87 8.71 21.36
CA ILE A 60 -5.06 7.88 20.17
C ILE A 60 -5.62 6.55 20.63
N ALA A 61 -6.79 6.16 20.13
CA ALA A 61 -7.27 4.80 20.34
C ALA A 61 -6.51 3.86 19.40
N VAL A 62 -6.11 2.69 19.90
CA VAL A 62 -5.51 1.61 19.11
C VAL A 62 -6.18 0.27 19.42
N ASN A 63 -6.36 -0.58 18.41
CA ASN A 63 -7.14 -1.81 18.53
C ASN A 63 -6.35 -3.02 19.09
N ALA A 64 -5.06 -2.86 19.30
CA ALA A 64 -4.20 -3.96 19.72
C ALA A 64 -3.11 -3.49 20.67
N ASP A 65 -2.67 -4.41 21.53
CA ASP A 65 -1.46 -4.24 22.32
C ASP A 65 -0.25 -4.49 21.41
N PRO A 66 0.77 -3.60 21.34
CA PRO A 66 1.98 -3.88 20.58
C PRO A 66 2.75 -5.13 21.07
N THR A 67 2.47 -5.61 22.28
CA THR A 67 3.07 -6.76 23.01
C THR A 67 4.56 -6.60 23.34
N ASN A 68 5.33 -6.01 22.44
CA ASN A 68 6.77 -5.81 22.53
C ASN A 68 7.17 -4.60 21.66
N LEU A 69 7.92 -3.66 22.23
CA LEU A 69 8.33 -2.42 21.58
C LEU A 69 9.71 -2.48 20.91
N ASN A 70 10.38 -3.63 20.91
CA ASN A 70 11.71 -3.78 20.31
C ASN A 70 11.66 -3.47 18.80
N PRO A 71 12.64 -2.73 18.26
CA PRO A 71 12.63 -2.29 16.86
C PRO A 71 12.67 -3.48 15.90
N THR A 72 13.18 -4.63 16.34
CA THR A 72 13.36 -5.83 15.50
C THR A 72 12.13 -6.73 15.44
N ASN A 73 11.07 -6.41 16.20
CA ASN A 73 9.79 -7.11 16.11
C ASN A 73 8.89 -6.39 15.11
N GLY A 74 8.47 -7.09 14.06
CA GLY A 74 7.76 -6.58 12.88
C GLY A 74 6.79 -5.40 13.08
N ASN A 75 6.70 -4.58 12.05
CA ASN A 75 6.01 -3.28 12.03
C ASN A 75 4.49 -3.39 11.78
N GLY A 76 3.79 -4.31 12.45
CA GLY A 76 2.32 -4.40 12.36
C GLY A 76 1.60 -3.37 13.23
N ASN A 77 0.32 -3.08 12.95
CA ASN A 77 -0.51 -2.25 13.84
C ASN A 77 -0.49 -2.81 15.28
N PRO A 78 -0.38 -1.94 16.32
CA PRO A 78 -0.43 -0.48 16.26
C PRO A 78 0.94 0.19 16.10
N LYS A 79 2.02 -0.57 15.93
CA LYS A 79 3.41 -0.07 15.97
C LYS A 79 3.73 0.91 14.85
N THR A 80 3.12 0.70 13.68
CA THR A 80 3.14 1.62 12.53
C THR A 80 2.86 3.08 12.90
N LEU A 81 1.97 3.32 13.89
CA LEU A 81 1.57 4.67 14.31
C LEU A 81 2.63 5.41 15.13
N PHE A 82 3.66 4.72 15.64
CA PHE A 82 4.62 5.33 16.55
C PHE A 82 6.07 4.84 16.48
N TYR A 83 6.38 3.78 15.74
CA TYR A 83 7.76 3.29 15.64
C TYR A 83 8.69 4.32 15.00
N HIS A 84 8.24 5.02 13.96
CA HIS A 84 8.98 6.14 13.35
C HIS A 84 9.20 7.32 14.29
N SER A 85 8.40 7.45 15.35
CA SER A 85 8.54 8.49 16.36
C SER A 85 9.65 8.15 17.38
N ILE A 86 9.95 6.86 17.56
CA ILE A 86 10.91 6.33 18.53
C ILE A 86 12.25 6.00 17.86
N TYR A 87 12.20 5.41 16.67
CA TYR A 87 13.34 4.89 15.91
C TYR A 87 13.46 5.58 14.56
N GLU A 88 14.70 5.71 14.09
CA GLU A 88 15.01 6.24 12.77
C GLU A 88 15.83 5.20 11.98
N ALA A 89 15.69 5.25 10.66
CA ALA A 89 16.50 4.48 9.72
C ALA A 89 17.59 5.38 9.12
N LEU A 90 18.43 4.85 8.22
CA LEU A 90 19.43 5.68 7.56
C LEU A 90 18.77 6.71 6.63
N PHE A 91 17.70 6.32 5.96
CA PHE A 91 16.99 7.18 5.01
C PHE A 91 15.49 6.97 5.15
N ASP A 92 14.72 7.87 4.55
CA ASP A 92 13.25 7.86 4.58
C ASP A 92 12.68 8.19 3.18
N TYR A 93 11.35 8.20 3.05
CA TYR A 93 10.64 8.67 1.86
C TYR A 93 9.81 9.90 2.21
N ASP A 94 9.88 10.91 1.36
CA ASP A 94 8.97 12.06 1.44
C ASP A 94 7.57 11.71 0.87
N ASP A 95 6.68 12.70 0.90
CA ASP A 95 5.28 12.56 0.46
C ASP A 95 5.17 12.22 -1.05
N ASP A 96 6.20 12.52 -1.84
CA ASP A 96 6.30 12.22 -3.27
C ASP A 96 7.02 10.88 -3.55
N ASN A 97 7.28 10.09 -2.50
CA ASN A 97 8.08 8.85 -2.50
C ASN A 97 9.55 9.06 -2.94
N ASN A 98 10.11 10.26 -2.80
CA ASN A 98 11.54 10.45 -3.02
C ASN A 98 12.33 9.94 -1.82
N PHE A 99 13.45 9.28 -2.10
CA PHE A 99 14.40 8.85 -1.08
C PHE A 99 15.17 10.05 -0.50
N VAL A 100 15.11 10.23 0.83
CA VAL A 100 15.62 11.43 1.52
C VAL A 100 16.46 11.09 2.76
N PRO A 101 17.38 11.98 3.19
CA PRO A 101 18.17 11.81 4.40
C PRO A 101 17.36 11.64 5.69
N SER A 102 17.82 10.72 6.56
CA SER A 102 17.47 10.63 7.98
C SER A 102 18.78 10.56 8.79
N LEU A 103 19.10 9.45 9.46
CA LEU A 103 20.42 9.30 10.12
C LEU A 103 21.60 9.29 9.12
N GLY A 104 21.35 8.80 7.92
CA GLY A 104 22.24 8.83 6.78
C GLY A 104 22.27 10.21 6.13
N LYS A 105 23.47 10.70 5.89
CA LYS A 105 23.76 12.00 5.28
C LYS A 105 23.92 11.89 3.77
N SER A 106 24.59 10.86 3.27
CA SER A 106 24.82 10.67 1.84
C SER A 106 25.13 9.22 1.48
N ILE A 107 24.95 8.87 0.20
CA ILE A 107 25.36 7.60 -0.38
C ILE A 107 26.35 7.89 -1.52
N THR A 108 27.50 7.22 -1.51
CA THR A 108 28.49 7.24 -2.58
C THR A 108 28.58 5.86 -3.21
N CYS A 109 28.31 5.76 -4.51
CA CYS A 109 28.64 4.58 -5.28
C CYS A 109 30.16 4.47 -5.44
N VAL A 110 30.77 3.41 -4.90
CA VAL A 110 32.22 3.14 -5.09
C VAL A 110 32.45 2.34 -6.37
N ASP A 111 31.63 1.30 -6.57
CA ASP A 111 31.53 0.51 -7.80
C ASP A 111 30.17 -0.22 -7.83
N SER A 112 29.95 -1.11 -8.81
CA SER A 112 28.66 -1.77 -9.02
C SER A 112 28.15 -2.64 -7.86
N LEU A 113 29.03 -3.03 -6.93
CA LEU A 113 28.66 -3.87 -5.78
C LEU A 113 28.90 -3.19 -4.44
N HIS A 114 29.63 -2.08 -4.39
CA HIS A 114 30.03 -1.42 -3.14
C HIS A 114 29.48 0.02 -3.05
N TYR A 115 28.72 0.30 -2.00
CA TYR A 115 28.09 1.59 -1.73
C TYR A 115 28.46 2.07 -0.33
N GLN A 116 28.98 3.28 -0.23
CA GLN A 116 29.35 3.87 1.05
C GLN A 116 28.27 4.83 1.54
N VAL A 117 27.81 4.63 2.77
CA VAL A 117 26.87 5.52 3.45
C VAL A 117 27.61 6.30 4.52
N GLU A 118 27.59 7.63 4.41
CA GLU A 118 28.04 8.54 5.48
C GLU A 118 26.84 8.86 6.37
N ILE A 119 27.00 8.76 7.70
CA ILE A 119 26.00 9.17 8.70
C ILE A 119 26.39 10.52 9.32
N TYR A 120 25.41 11.21 9.91
CA TYR A 120 25.71 12.42 10.70
C TYR A 120 26.56 12.08 11.93
N ASP A 121 27.56 12.92 12.24
CA ASP A 121 28.47 12.71 13.38
C ASP A 121 27.88 13.15 14.73
N CYS A 122 26.68 13.72 14.71
CA CYS A 122 26.01 14.32 15.86
C CYS A 122 24.80 13.52 16.36
N ILE A 123 24.64 12.26 15.93
CA ILE A 123 23.49 11.41 16.29
C ILE A 123 23.66 10.86 17.71
N TYR A 124 22.68 11.10 18.56
CA TYR A 124 22.61 10.50 19.90
C TYR A 124 21.28 9.81 20.10
N ASP A 125 21.30 8.66 20.78
CA ASP A 125 20.08 8.02 21.24
C ASP A 125 19.47 8.79 22.43
N SER A 126 18.25 8.41 22.79
CA SER A 126 17.50 8.99 23.91
C SER A 126 18.12 8.79 25.30
N ASN A 127 19.14 7.92 25.45
CA ASN A 127 19.94 7.79 26.67
C ASN A 127 21.27 8.57 26.59
N GLY A 128 21.53 9.28 25.49
CA GLY A 128 22.74 10.06 25.26
C GLY A 128 23.94 9.22 24.81
N ASN A 129 23.75 7.98 24.35
CA ASN A 129 24.82 7.25 23.69
C ASN A 129 25.00 7.80 22.28
N HIS A 130 26.26 8.01 21.90
CA HIS A 130 26.63 8.45 20.56
C HIS A 130 26.49 7.28 19.58
N ILE A 131 25.79 7.51 18.48
CA ILE A 131 25.59 6.51 17.42
C ILE A 131 26.72 6.65 16.39
N THR A 132 27.35 5.53 16.06
CA THR A 132 28.48 5.47 15.11
C THR A 132 28.24 4.40 14.06
N ALA A 133 29.16 4.30 13.09
CA ALA A 133 29.17 3.22 12.10
C ALA A 133 29.18 1.81 12.71
N ASP A 134 29.70 1.63 13.93
CA ASP A 134 29.66 0.33 14.62
C ASP A 134 28.21 -0.08 14.96
N ASP A 135 27.38 0.87 15.40
CA ASP A 135 25.96 0.65 15.69
C ASP A 135 25.16 0.36 14.42
N VAL A 136 25.46 1.06 13.31
CA VAL A 136 24.83 0.79 12.00
C VAL A 136 25.14 -0.63 11.54
N VAL A 137 26.41 -1.04 11.58
CA VAL A 137 26.84 -2.40 11.23
C VAL A 137 26.15 -3.43 12.13
N TYR A 138 26.03 -3.14 13.43
CA TYR A 138 25.37 -4.02 14.38
C TYR A 138 23.87 -4.19 14.07
N SER A 139 23.12 -3.09 13.89
CA SER A 139 21.68 -3.12 13.62
C SER A 139 21.34 -3.86 12.32
N VAL A 140 22.10 -3.61 11.25
CA VAL A 140 21.91 -4.30 9.97
C VAL A 140 22.20 -5.80 10.11
N ASN A 141 23.31 -6.19 10.74
CA ASN A 141 23.62 -7.61 10.93
C ASN A 141 22.60 -8.30 11.83
N TRP A 142 22.11 -7.64 12.87
CA TRP A 142 21.06 -8.19 13.73
C TRP A 142 19.80 -8.53 12.92
N LEU A 143 19.35 -7.58 12.08
CA LEU A 143 18.17 -7.77 11.26
C LEU A 143 18.35 -8.91 10.25
N VAL A 144 19.53 -9.00 9.61
CA VAL A 144 19.88 -10.11 8.71
C VAL A 144 19.84 -11.46 9.43
N GLU A 145 20.44 -11.55 10.62
CA GLU A 145 20.52 -12.78 11.40
C GLU A 145 19.17 -13.23 11.96
N SER A 146 18.25 -12.29 12.18
CA SER A 146 16.89 -12.60 12.63
C SER A 146 16.06 -13.34 11.57
N GLY A 147 16.37 -13.15 10.28
CA GLY A 147 15.59 -13.66 9.16
C GLY A 147 14.27 -12.92 8.92
N GLU A 148 14.01 -11.84 9.64
CA GLU A 148 12.73 -11.10 9.62
C GLU A 148 12.66 -10.03 8.53
N CYS A 149 13.73 -9.75 7.78
CA CYS A 149 13.69 -8.71 6.74
C CYS A 149 13.45 -9.26 5.33
N PRO A 150 12.35 -8.84 4.67
CA PRO A 150 12.11 -9.14 3.27
C PRO A 150 13.23 -8.58 2.37
N LYS A 151 13.45 -9.20 1.21
CA LYS A 151 14.32 -8.69 0.11
C LYS A 151 15.82 -8.59 0.40
N TYR A 152 16.34 -9.15 1.50
CA TYR A 152 17.79 -9.23 1.77
C TYR A 152 18.53 -10.30 0.93
N GLU A 153 17.85 -10.96 0.00
CA GLU A 153 18.45 -11.99 -0.85
C GLU A 153 19.63 -11.47 -1.66
N VAL A 154 19.59 -10.18 -2.04
CA VAL A 154 20.63 -9.49 -2.82
C VAL A 154 21.73 -8.86 -1.96
N PHE A 155 21.54 -8.71 -0.65
CA PHE A 155 22.54 -8.15 0.28
C PHE A 155 23.61 -9.19 0.65
N ASP A 156 24.89 -8.80 0.67
CA ASP A 156 26.01 -9.66 1.06
C ASP A 156 26.56 -9.31 2.45
N SER A 157 27.06 -8.09 2.64
CA SER A 157 27.63 -7.67 3.92
C SER A 157 27.67 -6.16 4.10
N ILE A 158 27.84 -5.73 5.35
CA ILE A 158 28.09 -4.33 5.72
C ILE A 158 29.33 -4.27 6.60
N LYS A 159 30.20 -3.29 6.37
CA LYS A 159 31.39 -3.09 7.21
C LYS A 159 31.63 -1.62 7.50
N LYS A 160 32.23 -1.36 8.65
CA LYS A 160 32.73 -0.05 9.05
C LYS A 160 33.95 0.33 8.20
N ILE A 161 33.97 1.55 7.66
CA ILE A 161 35.13 2.18 7.02
C ILE A 161 35.83 3.10 8.00
N ASP A 162 35.07 3.98 8.66
CA ASP A 162 35.50 4.84 9.75
C ASP A 162 34.34 5.07 10.73
N ASP A 163 34.48 5.98 11.70
CA ASP A 163 33.47 6.18 12.75
C ASP A 163 32.09 6.63 12.23
N TYR A 164 32.01 7.19 11.01
CA TYR A 164 30.77 7.72 10.42
C TYR A 164 30.49 7.22 9.00
N THR A 165 31.27 6.25 8.52
CA THR A 165 31.10 5.70 7.17
C THR A 165 31.01 4.18 7.22
N VAL A 166 29.98 3.62 6.60
CA VAL A 166 29.81 2.18 6.38
C VAL A 166 29.81 1.86 4.89
N GLU A 167 30.31 0.69 4.51
CA GLU A 167 30.25 0.18 3.15
C GLU A 167 29.32 -1.03 3.09
N TRP A 168 28.28 -0.90 2.28
CA TRP A 168 27.36 -1.96 1.88
C TRP A 168 27.92 -2.70 0.68
N THR A 169 27.91 -4.02 0.75
CA THR A 169 28.32 -4.94 -0.33
C THR A 169 27.12 -5.77 -0.77
N TRP A 170 26.86 -5.80 -2.08
CA TRP A 170 25.76 -6.56 -2.68
C TRP A 170 26.27 -7.83 -3.37
N LYS A 171 25.44 -8.88 -3.42
CA LYS A 171 25.76 -10.15 -4.09
C LYS A 171 25.75 -10.03 -5.60
N PHE A 172 24.91 -9.14 -6.11
CA PHE A 172 24.73 -8.82 -7.51
C PHE A 172 24.60 -7.32 -7.66
N GLU A 173 24.87 -6.83 -8.86
CA GLU A 173 24.65 -5.43 -9.19
C GLU A 173 23.15 -5.12 -9.07
N PRO A 174 22.77 -4.15 -8.22
CA PRO A 174 21.38 -3.72 -8.11
C PRO A 174 20.87 -3.29 -9.48
N THR A 175 19.72 -3.80 -9.86
CA THR A 175 19.11 -3.55 -11.18
C THR A 175 18.13 -2.38 -11.15
N SER A 176 17.73 -1.94 -9.96
CA SER A 176 16.93 -0.74 -9.73
C SER A 176 17.31 -0.08 -8.41
N TRP A 177 16.96 1.20 -8.29
CA TRP A 177 17.14 1.96 -7.06
C TRP A 177 16.39 1.31 -5.88
N ASP A 178 15.17 0.82 -6.10
CA ASP A 178 14.33 0.11 -5.13
C ASP A 178 15.04 -1.07 -4.42
N GLU A 179 15.95 -1.76 -5.10
CA GLU A 179 16.72 -2.87 -4.52
C GLU A 179 17.76 -2.36 -3.49
N LEU A 180 18.31 -1.16 -3.70
CA LEU A 180 19.29 -0.53 -2.82
C LEU A 180 18.66 0.11 -1.58
N GLU A 181 17.57 0.84 -1.77
CA GLU A 181 16.99 1.69 -0.73
C GLU A 181 16.28 0.90 0.37
N PHE A 182 15.66 -0.24 0.02
CA PHE A 182 14.81 -1.00 0.93
C PHE A 182 15.49 -1.36 2.26
N PRO A 183 16.69 -1.96 2.30
CA PRO A 183 17.35 -2.23 3.58
C PRO A 183 17.76 -0.96 4.33
N MET A 184 17.97 0.17 3.65
CA MET A 184 18.40 1.41 4.28
C MET A 184 17.25 2.25 4.86
N THR A 185 16.02 2.10 4.34
CA THR A 185 14.79 2.73 4.87
C THR A 185 14.01 1.86 5.84
N ARG A 186 14.27 0.55 5.86
CA ARG A 186 13.54 -0.43 6.70
C ARG A 186 14.32 -0.99 7.87
N THR A 187 15.61 -0.64 7.99
CA THR A 187 16.42 -1.02 9.16
C THR A 187 16.47 0.13 10.16
N TRP A 188 15.83 -0.07 11.31
CA TRP A 188 16.01 0.81 12.46
C TRP A 188 17.44 0.75 12.98
N ILE A 189 18.07 1.89 13.18
CA ILE A 189 19.41 1.98 13.77
C ILE A 189 19.27 2.18 15.28
N PHE A 190 20.00 1.38 16.06
CA PHE A 190 19.94 1.39 17.52
C PHE A 190 21.31 1.15 18.13
N SER A 191 21.54 1.70 19.32
CA SER A 191 22.81 1.50 20.02
C SER A 191 23.04 0.03 20.35
N GLN A 192 24.19 -0.52 19.93
CA GLN A 192 24.58 -1.89 20.28
C GLN A 192 24.62 -2.07 21.80
N LYS A 193 25.18 -1.09 22.50
CA LYS A 193 25.31 -1.10 23.96
C LYS A 193 23.94 -1.24 24.64
N GLU A 194 22.95 -0.48 24.18
CA GLU A 194 21.61 -0.54 24.73
C GLU A 194 20.91 -1.84 24.34
N MET A 195 21.04 -2.30 23.09
CA MET A 195 20.39 -3.54 22.66
C MET A 195 20.91 -4.77 23.44
N GLU A 196 22.19 -4.81 23.79
CA GLU A 196 22.77 -5.92 24.56
C GLU A 196 22.39 -5.90 26.05
N ASN A 197 22.09 -4.72 26.62
CA ASN A 197 21.98 -4.55 28.08
C ASN A 197 20.64 -3.98 28.56
N GLY A 198 19.83 -3.43 27.65
CA GLY A 198 18.60 -2.71 27.90
C GLY A 198 17.35 -3.57 27.80
N ASN A 199 16.19 -2.96 28.07
CA ASN A 199 14.88 -3.60 28.00
C ASN A 199 14.04 -2.99 26.87
N PHE A 200 14.36 -3.37 25.64
CA PHE A 200 13.63 -2.90 24.46
C PHE A 200 12.18 -3.38 24.39
N ALA A 201 11.81 -4.44 25.10
CA ALA A 201 10.44 -4.93 25.08
C ALA A 201 9.45 -3.93 25.68
N THR A 202 9.86 -3.14 26.67
CA THR A 202 8.96 -2.21 27.36
C THR A 202 9.50 -0.80 27.58
N ALA A 203 10.81 -0.60 27.46
CA ALA A 203 11.47 0.70 27.64
C ALA A 203 12.57 0.84 26.58
N PRO A 204 12.18 0.91 25.30
CA PRO A 204 13.14 1.01 24.22
C PRO A 204 13.91 2.32 24.22
N VAL A 205 15.12 2.25 23.69
CA VAL A 205 16.01 3.40 23.48
C VAL A 205 16.23 3.52 21.99
N GLY A 206 15.68 4.58 21.40
CA GLY A 206 15.87 4.91 19.99
C GLY A 206 16.46 6.31 19.83
N THR A 207 16.64 6.72 18.57
CA THR A 207 17.22 8.01 18.19
C THR A 207 16.17 9.09 17.92
N GLY A 208 14.90 8.72 17.79
CA GLY A 208 13.83 9.59 17.30
C GLY A 208 13.40 10.74 18.22
N ALA A 209 12.44 11.51 17.72
CA ALA A 209 11.92 12.72 18.34
C ALA A 209 11.08 12.47 19.62
N TYR A 210 10.74 11.21 19.92
CA TYR A 210 9.97 10.82 21.09
C TYR A 210 10.63 9.66 21.86
N VAL A 211 10.39 9.63 23.18
CA VAL A 211 10.79 8.54 24.06
C VAL A 211 9.58 7.83 24.65
N VAL A 212 9.67 6.53 24.88
CA VAL A 212 8.62 5.80 25.59
C VAL A 212 8.68 6.15 27.07
N LYS A 213 7.69 6.91 27.53
CA LYS A 213 7.57 7.31 28.94
C LYS A 213 7.05 6.17 29.81
N SER A 214 6.07 5.43 29.30
CA SER A 214 5.51 4.25 29.97
C SER A 214 4.80 3.33 28.98
N TYR A 215 4.86 2.04 29.23
CA TYR A 215 4.05 1.03 28.55
C TYR A 215 3.42 0.12 29.59
N VAL A 216 2.08 0.07 29.57
CA VAL A 216 1.26 -0.79 30.40
C VAL A 216 0.57 -1.81 29.47
N PRO A 217 1.04 -3.07 29.46
CA PRO A 217 0.45 -4.10 28.59
C PRO A 217 -1.07 -4.19 28.72
N GLY A 218 -1.74 -4.26 27.58
CA GLY A 218 -3.19 -4.29 27.44
C GLY A 218 -3.91 -2.99 27.79
N SER A 219 -3.20 -1.91 28.15
CA SER A 219 -3.79 -0.64 28.55
C SER A 219 -3.29 0.56 27.73
N SER A 220 -1.99 0.84 27.72
CA SER A 220 -1.49 2.03 27.02
C SER A 220 0.01 2.04 26.72
N VAL A 221 0.40 2.78 25.68
CA VAL A 221 1.76 3.27 25.45
C VAL A 221 1.74 4.79 25.52
N VAL A 222 2.64 5.39 26.29
CA VAL A 222 2.76 6.85 26.41
C VAL A 222 4.13 7.26 25.90
N LEU A 223 4.13 8.16 24.92
CA LEU A 223 5.32 8.80 24.40
C LEU A 223 5.43 10.22 24.94
N GLU A 224 6.66 10.67 25.17
CA GLU A 224 6.98 12.04 25.54
C GLU A 224 7.96 12.60 24.50
N ALA A 225 7.80 13.87 24.13
CA ALA A 225 8.76 14.58 23.30
C ALA A 225 10.17 14.50 23.89
N ASN A 226 11.15 14.17 23.04
CA ASN A 226 12.54 14.10 23.41
C ASN A 226 13.17 15.50 23.37
N ASP A 227 13.22 16.18 24.53
CA ASP A 227 13.87 17.50 24.64
C ASP A 227 15.38 17.47 24.36
N ASP A 228 15.98 16.28 24.42
CA ASP A 228 17.40 16.06 24.15
C ASP A 228 17.67 15.55 22.73
N TYR A 229 16.65 15.51 21.86
CA TYR A 229 16.72 15.00 20.49
C TYR A 229 17.83 15.68 19.70
N TRP A 230 18.56 14.87 18.92
CA TRP A 230 19.79 15.30 18.27
C TRP A 230 19.53 16.38 17.21
N LEU A 231 18.42 16.34 16.46
CA LEU A 231 18.11 17.41 15.49
C LEU A 231 17.78 18.75 16.16
N LEU A 232 17.16 18.77 17.35
CA LEU A 232 16.90 20.03 18.09
C LEU A 232 18.22 20.75 18.46
N LYS A 233 19.31 20.00 18.58
CA LYS A 233 20.65 20.51 18.86
C LYS A 233 21.43 20.91 17.60
N ASN A 234 20.92 20.55 16.41
CA ASN A 234 21.54 20.80 15.10
C ASN A 234 20.49 21.36 14.12
N PRO A 235 19.98 22.59 14.34
CA PRO A 235 18.87 23.17 13.57
C PRO A 235 19.16 23.28 12.07
N GLU A 236 20.42 23.44 11.68
CA GLU A 236 20.84 23.47 10.27
C GLU A 236 20.66 22.14 9.54
N ILE A 237 20.67 21.02 10.27
CA ILE A 237 20.40 19.68 9.74
C ILE A 237 18.89 19.40 9.78
N MET A 238 18.22 19.89 10.81
CA MET A 238 16.78 19.70 11.01
C MET A 238 15.97 20.18 9.79
N ASP A 239 16.30 21.33 9.21
CA ASP A 239 15.60 21.91 8.05
C ASP A 239 15.59 21.03 6.78
N THR A 240 16.50 20.04 6.69
CA THR A 240 16.57 19.08 5.57
C THR A 240 15.90 17.74 5.87
N HIS A 241 15.29 17.58 7.06
CA HIS A 241 14.63 16.36 7.51
C HIS A 241 13.12 16.51 7.46
N LEU A 242 12.42 15.42 7.14
CA LEU A 242 10.95 15.33 7.13
C LEU A 242 10.30 15.77 8.45
N ASP A 243 9.04 16.20 8.35
CA ASP A 243 8.22 16.64 9.49
C ASP A 243 7.99 15.52 10.52
N ILE A 244 8.12 14.24 10.13
CA ILE A 244 8.08 13.09 11.05
C ILE A 244 9.21 13.12 12.08
N HIS A 245 10.33 13.76 11.76
CA HIS A 245 11.47 13.98 12.64
C HIS A 245 11.28 15.23 13.52
N ARG A 246 10.02 15.56 13.88
CA ARG A 246 9.68 16.70 14.75
C ARG A 246 8.80 16.23 15.89
N ALA A 247 9.02 16.84 17.06
CA ALA A 247 8.22 16.61 18.25
C ALA A 247 7.11 17.67 18.36
N ASN A 248 6.11 17.65 17.47
CA ASN A 248 5.03 18.64 17.44
C ASN A 248 4.06 18.52 18.65
N VAL A 249 4.04 17.37 19.32
CA VAL A 249 3.21 17.08 20.49
C VAL A 249 4.11 16.81 21.69
N GLN A 250 3.76 17.32 22.88
CA GLN A 250 4.51 17.08 24.11
C GLN A 250 4.31 15.65 24.62
N THR A 251 3.06 15.19 24.72
CA THR A 251 2.73 13.84 25.19
C THR A 251 1.73 13.18 24.23
N VAL A 252 2.01 11.96 23.81
CA VAL A 252 1.11 11.16 22.96
C VAL A 252 0.73 9.89 23.69
N GLU A 253 -0.57 9.66 23.89
CA GLU A 253 -1.09 8.51 24.62
C GLU A 253 -1.84 7.57 23.66
N PHE A 254 -1.25 6.40 23.39
CA PHE A 254 -1.90 5.32 22.68
C PHE A 254 -2.67 4.46 23.68
N LEU A 255 -4.00 4.54 23.66
CA LEU A 255 -4.91 3.81 24.54
C LEU A 255 -5.39 2.53 23.83
N ILE A 256 -5.14 1.39 24.46
CA ILE A 256 -5.53 0.09 23.90
C ILE A 256 -7.02 -0.13 24.15
N ILE A 257 -7.83 -0.02 23.10
CA ILE A 257 -9.28 -0.21 23.09
C ILE A 257 -9.58 -1.22 21.97
N ALA A 258 -9.56 -2.51 22.30
CA ALA A 258 -9.60 -3.56 21.27
C ALA A 258 -10.86 -3.55 20.39
N GLU A 259 -12.01 -3.20 20.97
CA GLU A 259 -13.31 -3.27 20.31
C GLU A 259 -13.66 -1.93 19.62
N ALA A 260 -13.89 -1.96 18.31
CA ALA A 260 -14.26 -0.79 17.50
C ALA A 260 -15.46 -0.01 18.09
N ALA A 261 -16.48 -0.70 18.60
CA ALA A 261 -17.63 -0.06 19.24
C ALA A 261 -17.28 0.70 20.54
N GLN A 262 -16.29 0.21 21.31
CA GLN A 262 -15.82 0.94 22.49
C GLN A 262 -14.96 2.15 22.10
N ALA A 263 -14.20 2.05 21.01
CA ALA A 263 -13.44 3.16 20.46
C ALA A 263 -14.37 4.28 19.93
N GLN A 264 -15.46 3.90 19.25
CA GLN A 264 -16.52 4.84 18.86
C GLN A 264 -17.08 5.56 20.10
N ILE A 265 -17.49 4.82 21.14
CA ILE A 265 -17.99 5.43 22.39
C ILE A 265 -16.95 6.39 23.01
N ALA A 266 -15.65 6.05 22.94
CA ALA A 266 -14.59 6.91 23.45
C ALA A 266 -14.49 8.24 22.69
N LEU A 267 -14.68 8.23 21.35
CA LEU A 267 -14.78 9.42 20.52
C LEU A 267 -16.04 10.24 20.86
N GLU A 268 -17.21 9.60 20.94
CA GLU A 268 -18.47 10.29 21.29
C GLU A 268 -18.35 11.07 22.62
N GLN A 269 -17.67 10.46 23.59
CA GLN A 269 -17.39 11.04 24.91
C GLN A 269 -16.28 12.11 24.90
N GLY A 270 -15.49 12.22 23.84
CA GLY A 270 -14.34 13.13 23.78
C GLY A 270 -13.15 12.68 24.61
N THR A 271 -13.02 11.37 24.86
CA THR A 271 -11.93 10.82 25.70
C THR A 271 -10.70 10.42 24.90
N VAL A 272 -10.85 10.26 23.58
CA VAL A 272 -9.78 10.11 22.60
C VAL A 272 -9.93 11.17 21.51
N ASP A 273 -8.81 11.61 20.96
CA ASP A 273 -8.73 12.63 19.93
C ASP A 273 -8.60 12.02 18.52
N TYR A 274 -8.17 10.76 18.40
CA TYR A 274 -7.95 10.09 17.13
C TYR A 274 -8.28 8.60 17.20
N CYS A 275 -8.86 8.06 16.13
CA CYS A 275 -9.08 6.63 15.91
C CYS A 275 -9.16 6.33 14.41
N GLU A 276 -8.60 5.21 13.96
CA GLU A 276 -8.61 4.78 12.56
C GLU A 276 -9.26 3.40 12.33
N TYR A 277 -10.06 2.90 13.27
CA TYR A 277 -10.65 1.56 13.19
C TYR A 277 -12.09 1.45 13.70
N ILE A 278 -12.83 2.57 13.76
CA ILE A 278 -14.28 2.47 13.94
C ILE A 278 -14.91 1.86 12.68
N GLN A 279 -16.12 1.34 12.80
CA GLN A 279 -16.87 0.87 11.64
C GLN A 279 -17.14 2.03 10.69
N THR A 280 -16.90 1.86 9.39
CA THR A 280 -17.14 2.90 8.37
C THR A 280 -18.59 3.39 8.37
N MET A 281 -19.56 2.50 8.65
CA MET A 281 -20.98 2.87 8.80
C MET A 281 -21.27 3.85 9.95
N ALA A 282 -20.36 4.03 10.91
CA ALA A 282 -20.48 5.00 12.00
C ALA A 282 -19.86 6.36 11.66
N MET A 283 -19.09 6.48 10.57
CA MET A 283 -18.47 7.73 10.15
C MET A 283 -19.43 8.90 9.99
N PRO A 284 -20.66 8.74 9.45
CA PRO A 284 -21.61 9.84 9.32
C PRO A 284 -21.96 10.53 10.65
N GLU A 285 -21.69 9.90 11.80
CA GLU A 285 -21.89 10.54 13.10
C GLU A 285 -20.87 11.67 13.38
N PHE A 286 -19.71 11.62 12.72
CA PHE A 286 -18.57 12.53 12.89
C PHE A 286 -18.37 13.48 11.69
N GLU A 287 -19.06 13.24 10.57
CA GLU A 287 -19.05 14.06 9.36
C GLU A 287 -19.96 15.29 9.46
N GLU A 288 -19.92 16.19 8.46
CA GLU A 288 -20.78 17.36 8.40
C GLU A 288 -22.27 16.99 8.53
N GLY A 289 -22.94 17.55 9.55
CA GLY A 289 -24.34 17.26 9.87
C GLY A 289 -24.54 16.14 10.90
N GLY A 290 -23.49 15.40 11.25
CA GLY A 290 -23.50 14.41 12.33
C GLY A 290 -23.51 15.03 13.75
N PRO A 291 -23.96 14.29 14.78
CA PRO A 291 -23.99 14.75 16.17
C PRO A 291 -22.62 15.13 16.76
N PHE A 292 -21.51 14.63 16.20
CA PHE A 292 -20.16 14.88 16.69
C PHE A 292 -19.31 15.73 15.74
N ALA A 293 -19.91 16.25 14.67
CA ALA A 293 -19.27 17.08 13.66
C ALA A 293 -18.61 18.35 14.23
N ASP A 294 -19.08 18.87 15.38
CA ASP A 294 -18.48 20.05 16.01
C ASP A 294 -17.12 19.76 16.67
N LYS A 295 -16.81 18.49 16.95
CA LYS A 295 -15.59 18.06 17.65
C LYS A 295 -14.59 17.38 16.73
N TYR A 296 -15.07 16.67 15.71
CA TYR A 296 -14.26 15.79 14.88
C TYR A 296 -14.40 16.13 13.40
N THR A 297 -13.42 15.66 12.64
CA THR A 297 -13.51 15.42 11.21
C THR A 297 -13.41 13.91 10.99
N ALA A 298 -13.99 13.43 9.91
CA ALA A 298 -13.88 12.05 9.48
C ALA A 298 -13.43 12.00 8.02
N GLU A 299 -12.57 11.04 7.71
CA GLU A 299 -12.07 10.75 6.37
C GLU A 299 -12.03 9.23 6.18
N GLU A 300 -12.47 8.75 5.01
CA GLU A 300 -12.37 7.33 4.66
C GLU A 300 -11.14 7.15 3.79
N LEU A 301 -10.28 6.20 4.18
CA LEU A 301 -9.14 5.79 3.37
C LEU A 301 -9.40 4.38 2.83
N VAL A 302 -9.56 4.28 1.51
CA VAL A 302 -9.68 3.01 0.78
C VAL A 302 -8.37 2.62 0.10
N GLN A 303 -8.19 1.32 -0.14
CA GLN A 303 -7.04 0.77 -0.85
C GLN A 303 -7.48 0.08 -2.15
N GLY A 304 -6.58 -0.02 -3.13
CA GLY A 304 -6.87 -0.71 -4.40
C GLY A 304 -7.09 -2.21 -4.21
N ASP A 305 -6.47 -2.82 -3.20
CA ASP A 305 -6.70 -4.23 -2.89
C ASP A 305 -8.07 -4.43 -2.24
N TYR A 306 -8.83 -5.44 -2.67
CA TYR A 306 -10.11 -5.80 -2.07
C TYR A 306 -10.31 -7.31 -1.97
N ILE A 307 -11.30 -7.69 -1.17
CA ILE A 307 -11.71 -9.08 -0.94
C ILE A 307 -12.91 -9.37 -1.81
N PHE A 308 -12.81 -10.46 -2.57
CA PHE A 308 -13.89 -10.95 -3.42
C PHE A 308 -14.17 -12.42 -3.14
N VAL A 309 -15.38 -12.84 -3.50
CA VAL A 309 -15.81 -14.24 -3.47
C VAL A 309 -16.05 -14.68 -4.89
N HIS A 310 -15.62 -15.88 -5.23
CA HIS A 310 -15.87 -16.44 -6.55
C HIS A 310 -16.18 -17.93 -6.50
N CYS A 311 -16.84 -18.38 -7.56
CA CYS A 311 -17.29 -19.75 -7.71
C CYS A 311 -16.36 -20.52 -8.66
N ASN A 312 -16.02 -21.75 -8.29
CA ASN A 312 -15.39 -22.69 -9.22
C ASN A 312 -16.42 -23.10 -10.29
N CYS A 313 -16.21 -22.67 -11.53
CA CYS A 313 -17.13 -22.90 -12.64
C CYS A 313 -16.70 -24.05 -13.54
N TRP A 314 -15.76 -24.90 -13.10
CA TRP A 314 -15.38 -26.10 -13.83
C TRP A 314 -16.62 -26.98 -14.12
N ASP A 315 -16.68 -27.60 -15.30
CA ASP A 315 -17.89 -28.24 -15.82
C ASP A 315 -18.49 -29.33 -14.89
N THR A 316 -17.69 -29.93 -14.02
CA THR A 316 -18.14 -30.96 -13.06
C THR A 316 -18.68 -30.39 -11.75
N LYS A 317 -18.51 -29.09 -11.50
CA LYS A 317 -18.92 -28.40 -10.27
C LYS A 317 -20.36 -27.91 -10.36
N LEU A 318 -21.08 -27.95 -9.24
CA LEU A 318 -22.46 -27.45 -9.15
C LEU A 318 -22.53 -25.95 -9.46
N THR A 319 -21.52 -25.20 -9.03
CA THR A 319 -21.35 -23.77 -9.21
C THR A 319 -21.07 -23.34 -10.67
N SER A 320 -20.94 -24.29 -11.61
CA SER A 320 -21.03 -24.00 -13.05
C SER A 320 -22.44 -23.54 -13.47
N ASP A 321 -23.49 -23.86 -12.69
CA ASP A 321 -24.86 -23.37 -12.91
C ASP A 321 -25.01 -21.91 -12.48
N VAL A 322 -25.30 -21.04 -13.45
CA VAL A 322 -25.52 -19.60 -13.21
C VAL A 322 -26.66 -19.32 -12.22
N ASN A 323 -27.69 -20.16 -12.15
CA ASN A 323 -28.78 -19.97 -11.18
C ASN A 323 -28.30 -20.26 -9.76
N LEU A 324 -27.40 -21.23 -9.56
CA LEU A 324 -26.81 -21.48 -8.25
C LEU A 324 -25.91 -20.31 -7.84
N ARG A 325 -25.10 -19.77 -8.75
CA ARG A 325 -24.28 -18.57 -8.46
C ARG A 325 -25.13 -17.37 -8.07
N LYS A 326 -26.17 -17.06 -8.83
CA LYS A 326 -27.11 -15.97 -8.49
C LYS A 326 -27.80 -16.21 -7.14
N ALA A 327 -28.20 -17.44 -6.83
CA ALA A 327 -28.75 -17.78 -5.52
C ALA A 327 -27.76 -17.51 -4.37
N ILE A 328 -26.47 -17.83 -4.57
CA ILE A 328 -25.42 -17.55 -3.58
C ILE A 328 -25.27 -16.03 -3.40
N TRP A 329 -25.14 -15.28 -4.49
CA TRP A 329 -24.86 -13.84 -4.43
C TRP A 329 -25.98 -13.00 -3.81
N TYR A 330 -27.24 -13.23 -4.20
CA TYR A 330 -28.38 -12.51 -3.59
C TYR A 330 -28.63 -12.88 -2.13
N ALA A 331 -28.01 -13.96 -1.62
CA ALA A 331 -28.10 -14.36 -0.23
C ALA A 331 -27.01 -13.76 0.66
N ILE A 332 -26.05 -13.01 0.10
CA ILE A 332 -24.97 -12.40 0.88
C ILE A 332 -25.34 -10.95 1.25
N ASP A 333 -25.30 -10.65 2.54
CA ASP A 333 -25.34 -9.28 3.07
C ASP A 333 -23.90 -8.85 3.38
N SER A 334 -23.29 -8.12 2.44
CA SER A 334 -21.90 -7.67 2.51
C SER A 334 -21.65 -6.74 3.70
N ALA A 335 -22.63 -5.92 4.10
CA ALA A 335 -22.53 -5.06 5.28
C ALA A 335 -22.44 -5.90 6.57
N ALA A 336 -23.31 -6.91 6.72
CA ALA A 336 -23.23 -7.83 7.85
C ALA A 336 -21.92 -8.65 7.87
N VAL A 337 -21.39 -8.99 6.69
CA VAL A 337 -20.08 -9.65 6.56
C VAL A 337 -18.94 -8.72 7.00
N CYS A 338 -18.92 -7.46 6.56
CA CYS A 338 -17.90 -6.48 6.97
C CYS A 338 -17.91 -6.25 8.48
N VAL A 339 -19.10 -6.13 9.09
CA VAL A 339 -19.23 -6.03 10.56
C VAL A 339 -18.61 -7.25 11.26
N ALA A 340 -18.77 -8.46 10.71
CA ALA A 340 -18.14 -9.66 11.26
C ALA A 340 -16.62 -9.69 11.06
N MET A 341 -16.11 -9.07 9.98
CA MET A 341 -14.69 -8.98 9.69
C MET A 341 -13.96 -7.96 10.58
N GLY A 342 -14.62 -6.88 11.00
CA GLY A 342 -14.07 -5.87 11.91
C GLY A 342 -14.18 -4.43 11.38
N GLY A 343 -13.55 -3.47 12.06
CA GLY A 343 -13.72 -2.03 11.80
C GLY A 343 -13.12 -1.50 10.49
N ASN A 344 -12.15 -2.19 9.91
CA ASN A 344 -11.38 -1.69 8.77
C ASN A 344 -11.88 -2.22 7.41
N TYR A 345 -13.17 -2.50 7.31
CA TYR A 345 -13.78 -3.04 6.10
C TYR A 345 -15.07 -2.31 5.76
N ALA A 346 -15.24 -1.96 4.49
CA ALA A 346 -16.48 -1.45 3.93
C ALA A 346 -17.05 -2.45 2.91
N PRO A 347 -18.39 -2.59 2.81
CA PRO A 347 -19.01 -3.37 1.76
C PRO A 347 -18.69 -2.75 0.40
N MET A 348 -18.60 -3.59 -0.63
CA MET A 348 -18.42 -3.15 -2.01
C MET A 348 -19.71 -3.29 -2.79
N ASP A 349 -19.97 -2.33 -3.67
CA ASP A 349 -21.16 -2.32 -4.52
C ASP A 349 -20.87 -2.76 -5.97
N THR A 350 -19.59 -2.84 -6.35
CA THR A 350 -19.12 -3.32 -7.65
C THR A 350 -17.66 -3.78 -7.58
N ILE A 351 -17.09 -4.20 -8.72
CA ILE A 351 -15.66 -4.50 -8.86
C ILE A 351 -14.89 -3.21 -9.06
N GLY A 352 -13.96 -2.91 -8.15
CA GLY A 352 -13.16 -1.67 -8.18
C GLY A 352 -13.63 -0.61 -7.18
N ASN A 353 -12.82 0.42 -7.01
CA ASN A 353 -13.07 1.56 -6.13
C ASN A 353 -12.19 2.75 -6.56
N SER A 354 -12.39 3.89 -5.88
CA SER A 354 -11.70 5.16 -6.14
C SER A 354 -10.19 5.16 -5.85
N ALA A 355 -9.61 4.08 -5.30
CA ALA A 355 -8.16 3.95 -5.16
C ALA A 355 -7.48 3.59 -6.49
N TYR A 356 -8.23 3.14 -7.50
CA TYR A 356 -7.70 2.84 -8.82
C TYR A 356 -7.65 4.07 -9.72
N PRO A 357 -6.54 4.31 -10.47
CA PRO A 357 -6.40 5.50 -11.31
C PRO A 357 -7.35 5.51 -12.52
N ASP A 358 -7.80 4.34 -12.97
CA ASP A 358 -8.74 4.10 -14.08
C ASP A 358 -10.19 3.87 -13.61
N TRP A 359 -10.50 4.26 -12.36
CA TRP A 359 -11.86 4.22 -11.81
C TRP A 359 -12.68 5.47 -12.16
N ASP A 360 -13.98 5.25 -12.40
CA ASP A 360 -15.00 6.29 -12.53
C ASP A 360 -16.18 5.96 -11.62
N ASP A 361 -16.64 6.90 -10.79
CA ASP A 361 -17.69 6.67 -9.79
C ASP A 361 -19.02 6.19 -10.42
N SER A 362 -19.28 6.51 -11.69
CA SER A 362 -20.48 6.01 -12.40
C SER A 362 -20.51 4.50 -12.56
N MET A 363 -19.36 3.82 -12.40
CA MET A 363 -19.26 2.37 -12.41
C MET A 363 -19.85 1.71 -11.16
N GLY A 364 -19.91 2.45 -10.04
CA GLY A 364 -20.53 2.02 -8.79
C GLY A 364 -22.05 2.15 -8.76
N ASP A 365 -22.63 2.97 -9.63
CA ASP A 365 -24.06 3.36 -9.60
C ASP A 365 -24.99 2.33 -10.29
N GLN A 366 -24.73 1.04 -10.12
CA GLN A 366 -25.45 -0.04 -10.82
C GLN A 366 -26.15 -0.98 -9.84
N GLU A 367 -27.46 -1.19 -10.00
CA GLU A 367 -28.20 -2.17 -9.21
C GLU A 367 -27.84 -3.60 -9.68
N THR A 368 -27.15 -4.36 -8.83
CA THR A 368 -26.73 -5.74 -9.09
C THR A 368 -26.90 -6.59 -7.81
N TYR A 369 -26.51 -7.87 -7.83
CA TYR A 369 -26.46 -8.65 -6.58
C TYR A 369 -25.39 -8.17 -5.60
N MET A 370 -24.41 -7.36 -6.02
CA MET A 370 -23.32 -6.90 -5.14
C MET A 370 -23.83 -5.88 -4.11
N ASN A 371 -24.76 -5.01 -4.51
CA ASN A 371 -25.40 -4.03 -3.63
C ASN A 371 -26.85 -4.40 -3.25
N THR A 372 -27.30 -5.62 -3.55
CA THR A 372 -28.67 -6.08 -3.27
C THR A 372 -28.68 -7.40 -2.49
N TYR A 373 -29.01 -7.31 -1.20
CA TYR A 373 -29.33 -8.47 -0.36
C TYR A 373 -30.83 -8.82 -0.47
N ASP A 374 -31.16 -9.94 -1.10
CA ASP A 374 -32.54 -10.43 -1.27
C ASP A 374 -32.62 -11.97 -1.11
N PRO A 375 -32.84 -12.46 0.13
CA PRO A 375 -32.99 -13.89 0.40
C PRO A 375 -34.17 -14.57 -0.28
N ASP A 376 -35.20 -13.82 -0.69
CA ASP A 376 -36.37 -14.41 -1.35
C ASP A 376 -36.11 -14.59 -2.86
N LEU A 377 -35.47 -13.61 -3.51
CA LEU A 377 -34.95 -13.76 -4.86
C LEU A 377 -33.88 -14.85 -4.94
N ALA A 378 -33.01 -14.93 -3.92
CA ALA A 378 -32.02 -16.00 -3.81
C ALA A 378 -32.66 -17.39 -3.81
N LYS A 379 -33.76 -17.61 -3.06
CA LYS A 379 -34.52 -18.87 -3.08
C LYS A 379 -35.18 -19.15 -4.42
N ASP A 380 -35.67 -18.12 -5.11
CA ASP A 380 -36.24 -18.27 -6.45
C ASP A 380 -35.17 -18.77 -7.44
N TYR A 381 -33.98 -18.16 -7.45
CA TYR A 381 -32.84 -18.66 -8.23
C TYR A 381 -32.42 -20.07 -7.82
N LEU A 382 -32.39 -20.37 -6.52
CA LEU A 382 -32.05 -21.70 -6.02
C LEU A 382 -33.02 -22.76 -6.56
N SER A 383 -34.31 -22.44 -6.65
CA SER A 383 -35.34 -23.33 -7.20
C SER A 383 -35.18 -23.64 -8.69
N LYS A 384 -34.48 -22.77 -9.43
CA LYS A 384 -34.16 -22.91 -10.86
C LYS A 384 -32.82 -23.61 -11.08
N SER A 385 -32.03 -23.80 -10.02
CA SER A 385 -30.70 -24.41 -10.10
C SER A 385 -30.74 -25.95 -10.11
N ASN A 386 -29.60 -26.55 -10.42
CA ASN A 386 -29.38 -27.99 -10.34
C ASN A 386 -29.08 -28.52 -8.91
N TYR A 387 -29.03 -27.64 -7.90
CA TYR A 387 -28.68 -27.96 -6.51
C TYR A 387 -29.77 -28.79 -5.81
N LYS A 388 -29.37 -29.84 -5.10
CA LYS A 388 -30.28 -30.81 -4.43
C LYS A 388 -29.97 -30.97 -2.94
N GLY A 389 -29.17 -30.07 -2.37
CA GLY A 389 -28.81 -30.08 -0.95
C GLY A 389 -27.45 -30.70 -0.64
N GLU A 390 -26.58 -30.82 -1.66
CA GLU A 390 -25.16 -31.18 -1.54
C GLU A 390 -24.39 -30.19 -0.66
N GLU A 391 -23.32 -30.62 -0.01
CA GLU A 391 -22.47 -29.71 0.77
C GLU A 391 -21.41 -29.11 -0.16
N LEU A 392 -21.34 -27.78 -0.23
CA LEU A 392 -20.33 -27.03 -0.99
C LEU A 392 -19.13 -26.73 -0.10
N THR A 393 -17.91 -26.86 -0.63
CA THR A 393 -16.68 -26.49 0.08
C THR A 393 -16.34 -25.03 -0.19
N LEU A 394 -16.28 -24.23 0.87
CA LEU A 394 -15.79 -22.86 0.84
C LEU A 394 -14.36 -22.83 1.39
N ILE A 395 -13.40 -22.41 0.57
CA ILE A 395 -12.02 -22.18 0.99
C ILE A 395 -11.77 -20.70 1.31
N CYS A 396 -10.93 -20.44 2.29
CA CYS A 396 -10.49 -19.10 2.69
C CYS A 396 -9.14 -19.18 3.41
N GLU A 397 -8.47 -18.05 3.57
CA GLU A 397 -7.27 -17.98 4.40
C GLU A 397 -7.60 -18.18 5.88
N SER A 398 -6.63 -18.71 6.64
CA SER A 398 -6.78 -18.92 8.08
C SER A 398 -6.65 -17.65 8.92
N ASN A 399 -6.58 -16.47 8.30
CA ASN A 399 -6.62 -15.20 9.02
C ASN A 399 -8.03 -14.94 9.57
N GLU A 400 -8.10 -14.19 10.67
CA GLU A 400 -9.34 -14.02 11.44
C GLU A 400 -10.45 -13.34 10.63
N ALA A 401 -10.13 -12.29 9.87
CA ALA A 401 -11.11 -11.57 9.06
C ALA A 401 -11.78 -12.48 8.03
N GLN A 402 -11.02 -13.25 7.25
CA GLN A 402 -11.59 -14.15 6.26
C GLN A 402 -12.34 -15.34 6.89
N GLN A 403 -11.90 -15.85 8.04
CA GLN A 403 -12.65 -16.87 8.77
C GLN A 403 -14.01 -16.34 9.25
N ASN A 404 -14.05 -15.13 9.79
CA ASN A 404 -15.29 -14.50 10.22
C ASN A 404 -16.23 -14.23 9.03
N ALA A 405 -15.68 -13.79 7.89
CA ALA A 405 -16.44 -13.66 6.65
C ALA A 405 -17.03 -15.00 6.18
N ALA A 406 -16.22 -16.07 6.15
CA ALA A 406 -16.65 -17.41 5.77
C ALA A 406 -17.78 -17.94 6.67
N VAL A 407 -17.69 -17.71 7.99
CA VAL A 407 -18.72 -18.11 8.95
C VAL A 407 -20.02 -17.32 8.74
N MET A 408 -19.94 -16.02 8.50
CA MET A 408 -21.11 -15.19 8.20
C MET A 408 -21.78 -15.62 6.89
N ILE A 409 -21.01 -15.81 5.82
CA ILE A 409 -21.50 -16.30 4.52
C ILE A 409 -22.14 -17.68 4.67
N GLN A 410 -21.50 -18.62 5.38
CA GLN A 410 -22.07 -19.95 5.66
C GLN A 410 -23.43 -19.84 6.36
N ALA A 411 -23.55 -18.97 7.37
CA ALA A 411 -24.80 -18.77 8.10
C ALA A 411 -25.91 -18.14 7.23
N GLN A 412 -25.56 -17.21 6.34
CA GLN A 412 -26.50 -16.59 5.40
C GLN A 412 -26.98 -17.59 4.33
N LEU A 413 -26.08 -18.42 3.80
CA LEU A 413 -26.41 -19.46 2.82
C LEU A 413 -27.27 -20.60 3.43
N ASP A 414 -27.04 -20.97 4.70
CA ASP A 414 -27.87 -21.97 5.39
C ASP A 414 -29.35 -21.53 5.51
N GLN A 415 -29.61 -20.22 5.66
CA GLN A 415 -30.97 -19.67 5.75
C GLN A 415 -31.81 -19.89 4.48
N ILE A 416 -31.16 -19.99 3.32
CA ILE A 416 -31.81 -20.30 2.05
C ILE A 416 -31.71 -21.78 1.67
N GLY A 417 -31.04 -22.59 2.51
CA GLY A 417 -30.93 -24.04 2.34
C GLY A 417 -29.69 -24.52 1.59
N ILE A 418 -28.69 -23.67 1.38
CA ILE A 418 -27.39 -24.05 0.81
C ILE A 418 -26.44 -24.42 1.94
N LYS A 419 -25.95 -25.66 1.92
CA LYS A 419 -25.00 -26.17 2.92
C LYS A 419 -23.59 -25.88 2.47
N VAL A 420 -22.82 -25.25 3.34
CA VAL A 420 -21.41 -24.94 3.11
C VAL A 420 -20.56 -25.56 4.20
N LYS A 421 -19.41 -26.14 3.82
CA LYS A 421 -18.33 -26.54 4.72
C LYS A 421 -17.14 -25.62 4.50
N ILE A 422 -16.70 -24.96 5.58
CA ILE A 422 -15.52 -24.09 5.55
C ILE A 422 -14.24 -24.93 5.64
N ASN A 423 -13.27 -24.60 4.80
CA ASN A 423 -11.93 -25.14 4.81
C ASN A 423 -10.93 -23.96 4.84
N ALA A 424 -10.52 -23.56 6.05
CA ALA A 424 -9.56 -22.49 6.24
C ALA A 424 -8.12 -23.02 6.06
N LEU A 425 -7.32 -22.33 5.25
CA LEU A 425 -5.99 -22.79 4.83
C LEU A 425 -4.92 -21.77 5.21
N ALA A 426 -3.71 -22.24 5.52
CA ALA A 426 -2.56 -21.34 5.64
C ALA A 426 -2.32 -20.64 4.29
N ASN A 427 -1.87 -19.37 4.32
CA ASN A 427 -1.62 -18.56 3.12
C ASN A 427 -0.76 -19.31 2.07
N SER A 428 0.28 -20.03 2.51
CA SER A 428 1.17 -20.82 1.65
C SER A 428 0.48 -21.97 0.91
N LEU A 429 -0.71 -22.42 1.34
CA LEU A 429 -1.48 -23.49 0.71
C LEU A 429 -2.64 -22.98 -0.15
N MET A 430 -3.00 -21.70 -0.04
CA MET A 430 -4.16 -21.13 -0.74
C MET A 430 -4.02 -21.26 -2.24
N ARG A 431 -2.96 -20.69 -2.83
CA ARG A 431 -2.75 -20.71 -4.29
C ARG A 431 -2.70 -22.13 -4.85
N THR A 432 -2.07 -23.06 -4.15
CA THR A 432 -2.00 -24.47 -4.57
C THR A 432 -3.37 -25.14 -4.52
N THR A 433 -4.20 -24.81 -3.52
CA THR A 433 -5.55 -25.37 -3.40
C THR A 433 -6.51 -24.76 -4.41
N GLU A 434 -6.41 -23.45 -4.67
CA GLU A 434 -7.23 -22.77 -5.70
C GLU A 434 -6.98 -23.35 -7.10
N ALA A 435 -5.72 -23.69 -7.41
CA ALA A 435 -5.35 -24.29 -8.70
C ALA A 435 -5.86 -25.74 -8.90
N ASP A 436 -6.30 -26.42 -7.84
CA ASP A 436 -6.95 -27.72 -7.93
C ASP A 436 -8.46 -27.54 -8.14
N HIS A 437 -8.90 -27.68 -9.39
CA HIS A 437 -10.30 -27.51 -9.77
C HIS A 437 -11.24 -28.51 -9.07
N ASP A 438 -10.74 -29.58 -8.44
CA ASP A 438 -11.58 -30.55 -7.72
C ASP A 438 -11.73 -30.21 -6.23
N ALA A 439 -10.89 -29.34 -5.67
CA ALA A 439 -10.78 -29.16 -4.22
C ALA A 439 -11.85 -28.26 -3.57
N TRP A 440 -12.54 -27.42 -4.34
CA TRP A 440 -13.41 -26.37 -3.79
C TRP A 440 -14.58 -26.00 -4.73
N GLU A 441 -15.60 -25.36 -4.16
CA GLU A 441 -16.76 -24.81 -4.89
C GLU A 441 -16.81 -23.27 -4.80
N ILE A 442 -16.47 -22.71 -3.64
CA ILE A 442 -16.45 -21.26 -3.37
C ILE A 442 -15.09 -20.89 -2.79
N SER A 443 -14.48 -19.79 -3.24
CA SER A 443 -13.24 -19.26 -2.68
C SER A 443 -13.45 -17.81 -2.24
N ILE A 444 -12.97 -17.48 -1.03
CA ILE A 444 -12.73 -16.11 -0.60
C ILE A 444 -11.26 -15.81 -0.88
N ALA A 445 -11.02 -14.78 -1.70
CA ALA A 445 -9.69 -14.39 -2.11
C ALA A 445 -9.53 -12.87 -2.10
N SER A 446 -8.28 -12.43 -2.13
CA SER A 446 -7.94 -11.02 -2.32
C SER A 446 -7.41 -10.78 -3.72
N ILE A 447 -7.72 -9.61 -4.25
CA ILE A 447 -7.21 -9.14 -5.54
C ILE A 447 -6.85 -7.66 -5.44
N GLY A 448 -5.89 -7.27 -6.26
CA GLY A 448 -5.31 -5.94 -6.28
C GLY A 448 -4.46 -5.76 -7.53
N GLY A 449 -4.09 -4.53 -7.82
CA GLY A 449 -3.22 -4.20 -8.93
C GLY A 449 -2.91 -2.70 -9.00
N PRO A 450 -1.97 -2.28 -9.85
CA PRO A 450 -1.67 -0.87 -10.07
C PRO A 450 -2.82 -0.12 -10.79
N SER A 451 -3.72 -0.85 -11.46
CA SER A 451 -4.94 -0.35 -12.08
C SER A 451 -6.07 -1.37 -11.98
N LEU A 452 -7.31 -0.92 -12.11
CA LEU A 452 -8.51 -1.75 -12.07
C LEU A 452 -8.46 -2.79 -13.19
N VAL A 453 -8.14 -2.37 -14.42
CA VAL A 453 -8.00 -3.30 -15.54
C VAL A 453 -6.83 -4.26 -15.34
N GLY A 454 -5.77 -3.83 -14.65
CA GLY A 454 -4.68 -4.72 -14.21
C GLY A 454 -5.18 -5.87 -13.33
N SER A 455 -6.13 -5.57 -12.42
CA SER A 455 -6.78 -6.60 -11.60
C SER A 455 -7.63 -7.58 -12.44
N TYR A 456 -8.22 -7.13 -13.55
CA TYR A 456 -9.05 -7.98 -14.41
C TYR A 456 -8.29 -9.11 -15.06
N ASN A 457 -6.96 -9.04 -15.22
CA ASN A 457 -6.20 -10.13 -15.80
C ASN A 457 -6.44 -11.47 -15.08
N ARG A 458 -6.55 -11.42 -13.74
CA ARG A 458 -6.80 -12.61 -12.91
C ARG A 458 -8.27 -13.06 -12.99
N LEU A 459 -9.20 -12.10 -12.99
CA LEU A 459 -10.64 -12.35 -12.98
C LEU A 459 -11.16 -12.76 -14.37
N MET A 460 -10.83 -11.99 -15.40
CA MET A 460 -11.42 -12.06 -16.73
C MET A 460 -10.47 -12.67 -17.77
N GLY A 461 -9.16 -12.61 -17.54
CA GLY A 461 -8.17 -13.19 -18.43
C GLY A 461 -8.14 -14.72 -18.37
N ASN A 462 -8.17 -15.37 -19.53
CA ASN A 462 -7.99 -16.81 -19.68
C ASN A 462 -6.57 -17.27 -19.27
N GLY A 463 -5.63 -16.37 -19.00
CA GLY A 463 -4.22 -16.70 -18.76
C GLY A 463 -3.86 -17.20 -17.37
N THR A 464 -4.81 -17.34 -16.44
CA THR A 464 -4.50 -17.66 -15.03
C THR A 464 -4.08 -19.12 -14.84
N TYR A 465 -4.81 -20.06 -15.43
CA TYR A 465 -4.53 -21.50 -15.36
C TYR A 465 -4.47 -22.10 -16.76
N GLU A 466 -3.66 -23.15 -16.93
CA GLU A 466 -3.62 -23.95 -18.15
C GLU A 466 -3.79 -25.43 -17.82
N ILE A 467 -4.85 -26.04 -18.34
CA ILE A 467 -5.18 -27.47 -18.14
C ILE A 467 -5.41 -28.08 -19.52
N ASP A 468 -4.68 -29.14 -19.84
CA ASP A 468 -4.74 -29.83 -21.13
C ASP A 468 -4.59 -28.90 -22.35
N GLY A 469 -3.77 -27.84 -22.21
CA GLY A 469 -3.53 -26.84 -23.25
C GLY A 469 -4.65 -25.82 -23.43
N LYS A 470 -5.70 -25.86 -22.59
CA LYS A 470 -6.76 -24.85 -22.54
C LYS A 470 -6.54 -23.91 -21.37
N LYS A 471 -6.78 -22.63 -21.63
CA LYS A 471 -6.51 -21.50 -20.75
C LYS A 471 -7.78 -21.04 -20.04
N TYR A 472 -7.70 -20.81 -18.73
CA TYR A 472 -8.80 -20.42 -17.85
C TYR A 472 -8.46 -19.27 -16.90
N ASN A 473 -9.48 -18.53 -16.47
CA ASN A 473 -9.38 -17.56 -15.37
C ASN A 473 -9.41 -18.23 -13.97
N VAL A 474 -9.40 -17.43 -12.90
CA VAL A 474 -9.45 -17.93 -11.50
C VAL A 474 -10.67 -18.81 -11.18
N SER A 475 -11.77 -18.63 -11.89
CA SER A 475 -13.01 -19.41 -11.71
C SER A 475 -13.07 -20.63 -12.62
N PHE A 476 -11.97 -20.99 -13.28
CA PHE A 476 -11.90 -22.06 -14.27
C PHE A 476 -12.87 -21.86 -15.46
N VAL A 477 -13.11 -20.60 -15.84
CA VAL A 477 -13.88 -20.23 -17.03
C VAL A 477 -12.92 -19.90 -18.16
N SER A 478 -13.25 -20.39 -19.36
CA SER A 478 -12.56 -20.07 -20.60
C SER A 478 -13.60 -19.48 -21.55
N ASP A 479 -13.60 -18.15 -21.66
CA ASP A 479 -14.66 -17.39 -22.32
C ASP A 479 -14.02 -16.37 -23.27
N ASP A 480 -14.21 -16.59 -24.57
CA ASP A 480 -13.62 -15.73 -25.61
C ASP A 480 -14.23 -14.32 -25.60
N LYS A 481 -15.50 -14.18 -25.18
CA LYS A 481 -16.14 -12.85 -25.12
C LYS A 481 -15.64 -12.07 -23.91
N MET A 482 -15.52 -12.71 -22.76
CA MET A 482 -14.91 -12.09 -21.58
C MET A 482 -13.46 -11.68 -21.85
N GLN A 483 -12.70 -12.53 -22.54
CA GLN A 483 -11.34 -12.23 -22.96
C GLN A 483 -11.29 -11.03 -23.91
N GLU A 484 -12.17 -10.98 -24.91
CA GLU A 484 -12.26 -9.85 -25.86
C GLU A 484 -12.56 -8.53 -25.14
N LEU A 485 -13.51 -8.54 -24.19
CA LEU A 485 -13.88 -7.37 -23.40
C LEU A 485 -12.71 -6.91 -22.52
N TYR A 486 -12.02 -7.84 -21.86
CA TYR A 486 -10.82 -7.52 -21.06
C TYR A 486 -9.70 -6.93 -21.92
N GLU A 487 -9.37 -7.52 -23.08
CA GLU A 487 -8.32 -6.98 -23.95
C GLU A 487 -8.70 -5.61 -24.53
N THR A 488 -10.00 -5.37 -24.77
CA THR A 488 -10.51 -4.08 -25.24
C THR A 488 -10.42 -3.03 -24.14
N ALA A 489 -10.87 -3.33 -22.92
CA ALA A 489 -10.72 -2.43 -21.78
C ALA A 489 -9.26 -2.12 -21.43
N LYS A 490 -8.33 -3.02 -21.78
CA LYS A 490 -6.89 -2.88 -21.52
C LYS A 490 -6.13 -2.08 -22.59
N ALA A 491 -6.57 -2.12 -23.84
CA ALA A 491 -5.88 -1.41 -24.92
C ALA A 491 -6.07 0.11 -24.76
N ASP A 492 -5.02 0.92 -24.82
CA ASP A 492 -5.08 2.36 -24.54
C ASP A 492 -6.00 3.11 -25.49
N ALA A 493 -6.18 2.63 -26.73
CA ALA A 493 -7.13 3.23 -27.66
C ALA A 493 -8.60 3.14 -27.18
N THR A 494 -8.89 2.22 -26.24
CA THR A 494 -10.22 1.89 -25.69
C THR A 494 -10.19 1.74 -24.17
N HIS A 495 -9.15 2.25 -23.50
CA HIS A 495 -9.02 2.25 -22.05
C HIS A 495 -9.82 3.42 -21.47
N ASP A 496 -11.14 3.28 -21.51
CA ASP A 496 -12.11 4.27 -21.06
C ASP A 496 -13.22 3.65 -20.20
N THR A 497 -13.98 4.51 -19.53
CA THR A 497 -15.06 4.12 -18.62
C THR A 497 -16.10 3.20 -19.29
N GLU A 498 -16.40 3.39 -20.58
CA GLU A 498 -17.43 2.63 -21.29
C GLU A 498 -17.02 1.17 -21.45
N HIS A 499 -15.81 0.91 -21.96
CA HIS A 499 -15.33 -0.45 -22.20
C HIS A 499 -15.00 -1.18 -20.90
N ILE A 500 -14.49 -0.48 -19.89
CA ILE A 500 -14.30 -1.04 -18.54
C ILE A 500 -15.64 -1.47 -17.95
N GLN A 501 -16.67 -0.62 -18.05
CA GLN A 501 -18.01 -0.95 -17.57
C GLN A 501 -18.62 -2.12 -18.33
N GLU A 502 -18.42 -2.22 -19.65
CA GLU A 502 -18.91 -3.36 -20.44
C GLU A 502 -18.33 -4.69 -19.94
N ALA A 503 -17.03 -4.71 -19.61
CA ALA A 503 -16.36 -5.88 -19.03
C ALA A 503 -16.91 -6.23 -17.63
N ILE A 504 -17.15 -5.22 -16.77
CA ILE A 504 -17.81 -5.41 -15.46
C ILE A 504 -19.20 -6.00 -15.66
N ASP A 505 -20.03 -5.41 -16.52
CA ASP A 505 -21.43 -5.79 -16.73
C ASP A 505 -21.56 -7.22 -17.25
N TYR A 506 -20.74 -7.60 -18.23
CA TYR A 506 -20.71 -8.96 -18.77
C TYR A 506 -20.39 -9.99 -17.67
N THR A 507 -19.41 -9.67 -16.85
CA THR A 507 -18.90 -10.57 -15.83
C THR A 507 -19.85 -10.67 -14.63
N THR A 508 -20.40 -9.53 -14.21
CA THR A 508 -21.18 -9.41 -12.99
C THR A 508 -22.67 -9.61 -13.25
N LYS A 509 -23.30 -8.84 -14.17
CA LYS A 509 -24.75 -8.87 -14.40
C LYS A 509 -25.20 -10.09 -15.21
N GLU A 510 -24.49 -10.39 -16.29
CA GLU A 510 -24.89 -11.46 -17.20
C GLU A 510 -24.55 -12.84 -16.63
N ASN A 511 -23.30 -13.02 -16.21
CA ASN A 511 -22.77 -14.34 -15.90
C ASN A 511 -22.57 -14.65 -14.41
N ALA A 512 -22.57 -13.63 -13.54
CA ALA A 512 -22.47 -13.79 -12.10
C ALA A 512 -21.23 -14.60 -11.64
N PHE A 513 -20.05 -14.31 -12.20
CA PHE A 513 -18.83 -15.08 -11.88
C PHE A 513 -18.18 -14.68 -10.55
N PHE A 514 -18.26 -13.41 -10.18
CA PHE A 514 -17.55 -12.81 -9.05
C PHE A 514 -18.49 -12.00 -8.17
N TYR A 515 -18.16 -11.89 -6.90
CA TYR A 515 -18.82 -11.03 -5.92
C TYR A 515 -17.76 -10.20 -5.22
N ALA A 516 -17.71 -8.88 -5.47
CA ALA A 516 -16.87 -7.99 -4.68
C ALA A 516 -17.48 -7.89 -3.28
N LEU A 517 -16.77 -8.38 -2.27
CA LEU A 517 -17.35 -8.59 -0.93
C LEU A 517 -17.11 -7.40 -0.02
N ALA A 518 -15.85 -7.02 0.11
CA ALA A 518 -15.40 -6.04 1.08
C ALA A 518 -14.08 -5.43 0.61
N GLN A 519 -13.90 -4.14 0.84
CA GLN A 519 -12.63 -3.47 0.66
C GLN A 519 -12.04 -3.09 2.02
N PRO A 520 -10.71 -3.13 2.21
CA PRO A 520 -10.05 -2.41 3.28
C PRO A 520 -10.46 -0.94 3.21
N ALA A 521 -11.07 -0.46 4.29
CA ALA A 521 -11.53 0.89 4.42
C ALA A 521 -11.29 1.34 5.86
N THR A 522 -10.41 2.33 6.01
CA THR A 522 -9.99 2.86 7.30
C THR A 522 -10.79 4.13 7.58
N ALA A 523 -11.67 4.06 8.58
CA ALA A 523 -12.42 5.21 9.06
C ALA A 523 -11.56 6.05 10.00
N ILE A 524 -10.94 7.10 9.47
CA ILE A 524 -10.10 8.01 10.25
C ILE A 524 -10.99 9.09 10.87
N VAL A 525 -11.20 9.04 12.18
CA VAL A 525 -11.86 10.10 12.94
C VAL A 525 -10.83 10.83 13.78
N CYS A 526 -10.75 12.14 13.58
CA CYS A 526 -9.72 12.99 14.19
C CYS A 526 -10.33 14.27 14.77
N SER A 527 -9.82 14.70 15.93
CA SER A 527 -10.22 15.93 16.60
C SER A 527 -9.98 17.14 15.68
N LYS A 528 -10.93 18.09 15.66
CA LYS A 528 -10.79 19.36 14.92
C LYS A 528 -9.62 20.24 15.38
N ASN A 529 -8.96 19.88 16.48
CA ASN A 529 -7.71 20.52 16.89
C ASN A 529 -6.53 20.12 16.00
N VAL A 530 -6.62 19.03 15.24
CA VAL A 530 -5.64 18.66 14.22
C VAL A 530 -5.93 19.48 12.95
N ALA A 531 -4.98 20.34 12.59
CA ALA A 531 -5.06 21.19 11.40
C ALA A 531 -4.72 20.41 10.13
N LYS A 532 -3.74 19.50 10.21
CA LYS A 532 -3.30 18.63 9.12
C LYS A 532 -2.87 17.28 9.70
N LEU A 533 -3.46 16.20 9.18
CA LEU A 533 -2.99 14.84 9.43
C LEU A 533 -1.71 14.60 8.63
N TYR A 534 -0.67 14.10 9.28
CA TYR A 534 0.54 13.65 8.59
C TYR A 534 0.33 12.21 8.11
N LYS A 535 0.53 11.97 6.81
CA LYS A 535 0.47 10.64 6.19
C LYS A 535 1.78 10.38 5.49
N ARG A 536 2.31 9.16 5.62
CA ARG A 536 3.49 8.67 4.89
C ARG A 536 3.02 7.83 3.69
N GLU A 537 3.96 7.26 2.95
CA GLU A 537 3.75 6.24 1.92
C GLU A 537 2.54 5.31 2.21
N HIS A 538 1.79 4.96 1.18
CA HIS A 538 0.55 4.16 1.31
C HIS A 538 -0.50 4.74 2.27
N ASN A 539 -0.45 6.05 2.54
CA ASN A 539 -1.38 6.79 3.39
C ASN A 539 -1.42 6.33 4.87
N PHE A 540 -0.34 5.76 5.39
CA PHE A 540 -0.23 5.48 6.83
C PHE A 540 -0.17 6.77 7.62
N THR A 541 -1.09 6.96 8.58
CA THR A 541 -1.09 8.15 9.42
C THR A 541 0.03 8.07 10.45
N ILE A 542 0.75 9.17 10.68
CA ILE A 542 1.69 9.32 11.81
C ILE A 542 1.18 10.42 12.74
N PRO A 543 0.37 10.06 13.75
CA PRO A 543 -0.25 11.02 14.66
C PRO A 543 0.73 11.98 15.36
N THR A 544 1.96 11.53 15.63
CA THR A 544 2.98 12.33 16.33
C THR A 544 3.54 13.49 15.50
N ALA A 545 3.33 13.46 14.18
CA ALA A 545 3.84 14.42 13.21
C ALA A 545 2.75 15.39 12.70
N CYS A 546 1.52 15.28 13.21
CA CYS A 546 0.40 16.13 12.80
C CYS A 546 0.62 17.62 13.15
N GLU A 547 -0.08 18.49 12.42
CA GLU A 547 -0.18 19.92 12.73
C GLU A 547 -1.41 20.19 13.58
N PHE A 548 -1.33 21.18 14.48
CA PHE A 548 -2.41 21.50 15.41
C PHE A 548 -2.84 22.97 15.32
N VAL A 549 -4.15 23.21 15.39
CA VAL A 549 -4.75 24.55 15.28
C VAL A 549 -4.23 25.45 16.40
N GLY A 550 -3.60 26.57 16.03
CA GLY A 550 -3.08 27.55 16.98
C GLY A 550 -1.68 27.24 17.52
N TYR A 551 -1.01 26.23 16.96
CA TYR A 551 0.36 25.84 17.29
C TYR A 551 1.25 26.00 16.06
N ALA A 552 2.49 26.45 16.27
CA ALA A 552 3.48 26.49 15.20
C ALA A 552 4.13 25.11 15.13
N ALA A 553 3.83 24.36 14.08
CA ALA A 553 4.61 23.17 13.75
C ALA A 553 5.95 23.60 13.12
N GLU A 554 7.02 22.91 13.48
CA GLU A 554 8.35 23.14 12.93
C GLU A 554 8.49 22.41 11.59
N HIS A 555 8.00 23.01 10.51
CA HIS A 555 8.01 22.38 9.19
C HIS A 555 9.40 22.39 8.54
N SER A 556 9.67 21.32 7.79
CA SER A 556 10.77 21.25 6.86
C SER A 556 10.57 22.22 5.69
N ALA A 557 11.63 22.95 5.34
CA ALA A 557 11.59 23.92 4.25
C ALA A 557 12.52 23.53 3.09
N ASN A 558 13.49 22.64 3.32
CA ASN A 558 14.57 22.33 2.39
C ASN A 558 14.92 20.83 2.35
N VAL A 559 13.92 19.94 2.35
CA VAL A 559 14.17 18.51 2.11
C VAL A 559 14.67 18.36 0.67
N THR A 560 15.82 17.71 0.50
CA THR A 560 16.44 17.50 -0.81
C THR A 560 16.50 16.01 -1.09
N PRO A 561 15.91 15.53 -2.19
CA PRO A 561 16.06 14.15 -2.63
C PRO A 561 17.52 13.76 -2.79
N LEU A 562 17.86 12.52 -2.46
CA LEU A 562 19.18 11.97 -2.76
C LEU A 562 19.25 11.55 -4.22
N ASP A 563 20.07 12.27 -5.00
CA ASP A 563 20.41 11.88 -6.37
C ASP A 563 21.58 10.88 -6.35
N VAL A 564 21.26 9.59 -6.41
CA VAL A 564 22.24 8.52 -6.43
C VAL A 564 21.98 7.66 -7.66
N ALA A 565 22.65 8.00 -8.76
CA ALA A 565 22.64 7.14 -9.94
C ALA A 565 23.37 5.83 -9.65
N LEU A 566 22.72 4.71 -9.95
CA LEU A 566 23.39 3.41 -10.02
C LEU A 566 24.50 3.47 -11.08
N PRO A 567 25.70 2.93 -10.79
CA PRO A 567 26.69 2.72 -11.83
C PRO A 567 26.10 1.73 -12.83
N GLU A 568 26.11 2.05 -14.12
CA GLU A 568 25.51 1.14 -15.08
C GLU A 568 26.27 -0.21 -15.14
N PRO A 569 25.53 -1.33 -15.27
CA PRO A 569 26.11 -2.64 -15.53
C PRO A 569 27.04 -2.56 -16.73
N SER A 570 28.34 -2.57 -16.45
CA SER A 570 29.44 -2.44 -17.41
C SER A 570 29.59 -1.09 -18.12
N GLY A 571 29.83 -0.02 -17.36
CA GLY A 571 30.64 1.12 -17.84
C GLY A 571 30.11 1.84 -19.08
N LEU A 572 28.80 1.80 -19.27
CA LEU A 572 28.11 2.66 -20.21
C LEU A 572 27.70 3.92 -19.45
N PRO A 573 28.11 5.13 -19.87
CA PRO A 573 27.61 6.34 -19.24
C PRO A 573 26.11 6.49 -19.52
N ASN A 574 25.40 7.27 -18.68
CA ASN A 574 23.96 7.64 -18.75
C ASN A 574 23.47 8.20 -20.10
N ASN A 575 24.32 8.20 -21.10
CA ASN A 575 24.07 8.63 -22.44
C ASN A 575 23.97 7.47 -23.44
N VAL A 576 24.19 6.22 -23.01
CA VAL A 576 24.15 5.06 -23.90
C VAL A 576 22.84 4.29 -23.73
N HIS A 577 21.94 4.42 -24.70
CA HIS A 577 20.66 3.69 -24.68
C HIS A 577 20.72 2.50 -25.64
N ILE A 578 20.48 1.29 -25.12
CA ILE A 578 20.47 0.06 -25.92
C ILE A 578 19.04 -0.44 -26.08
N PHE A 579 18.61 -0.57 -27.33
CA PHE A 579 17.33 -1.14 -27.70
C PHE A 579 17.55 -2.49 -28.38
N TYR A 580 16.71 -3.47 -28.07
CA TYR A 580 16.79 -4.81 -28.64
C TYR A 580 15.43 -5.24 -29.18
N GLN A 581 15.38 -5.74 -30.41
CA GLN A 581 14.19 -6.36 -30.98
C GLN A 581 14.53 -7.74 -31.53
N VAL A 582 13.91 -8.79 -30.96
CA VAL A 582 13.98 -10.17 -31.46
C VAL A 582 12.91 -10.34 -32.53
N PHE A 583 13.27 -10.78 -33.74
CA PHE A 583 12.29 -11.08 -34.79
C PHE A 583 11.99 -12.57 -34.90
N ASN A 584 12.95 -13.44 -34.54
CA ASN A 584 12.77 -14.88 -34.57
C ASN A 584 13.30 -15.55 -33.28
N PRO A 585 12.42 -16.10 -32.43
CA PRO A 585 12.80 -16.76 -31.18
C PRO A 585 13.61 -18.05 -31.37
N GLU A 586 13.49 -18.73 -32.52
CA GLU A 586 14.08 -20.07 -32.73
C GLU A 586 15.57 -20.04 -33.12
N ASP A 587 16.02 -19.01 -33.83
CA ASP A 587 17.42 -18.84 -34.24
C ASP A 587 18.12 -17.63 -33.62
N GLY A 588 17.40 -16.86 -32.79
CA GLY A 588 17.93 -15.71 -32.06
C GLY A 588 18.14 -14.45 -32.92
N ALA A 589 17.63 -14.42 -34.16
CA ALA A 589 17.81 -13.29 -35.05
C ALA A 589 17.00 -12.05 -34.60
N GLY A 590 17.70 -10.93 -34.45
CA GLY A 590 17.21 -9.65 -33.94
C GLY A 590 18.08 -8.46 -34.38
N ILE A 591 17.66 -7.23 -34.07
CA ILE A 591 18.46 -6.02 -34.26
C ILE A 591 18.76 -5.39 -32.91
N VAL A 592 19.98 -4.88 -32.75
CA VAL A 592 20.42 -4.06 -31.62
C VAL A 592 20.66 -2.64 -32.11
N TRP A 593 20.07 -1.67 -31.43
CA TRP A 593 20.40 -0.26 -31.58
C TRP A 593 21.12 0.22 -30.32
N LYS A 594 22.18 0.99 -30.49
CA LYS A 594 22.92 1.60 -29.38
C LYS A 594 23.09 3.09 -29.68
N LEU A 595 22.30 3.91 -29.00
CA LEU A 595 22.45 5.36 -28.99
C LEU A 595 23.52 5.74 -27.96
N THR A 596 24.29 6.80 -28.17
CA THR A 596 25.31 7.34 -27.27
C THR A 596 25.29 8.86 -27.36
N VAL A 597 24.88 9.57 -26.32
CA VAL A 597 24.79 11.05 -26.24
C VAL A 597 26.02 11.65 -25.56
N ASN A 598 27.03 12.04 -26.33
CA ASN A 598 28.29 12.55 -25.80
C ASN A 598 28.12 13.79 -24.88
N PRO A 599 29.08 14.05 -23.96
CA PRO A 599 29.00 15.16 -23.00
C PRO A 599 28.93 16.58 -23.59
N ASP A 600 29.13 16.73 -24.91
CA ASP A 600 29.00 17.98 -25.64
C ASP A 600 27.65 18.10 -26.39
N ASP A 601 26.67 17.26 -26.02
CA ASP A 601 25.34 17.10 -26.60
C ASP A 601 25.33 16.52 -28.03
N SER A 602 26.50 16.09 -28.55
CA SER A 602 26.56 15.30 -29.78
C SER A 602 26.06 13.87 -29.53
N TRP A 603 25.61 13.14 -30.55
CA TRP A 603 25.14 11.76 -30.37
C TRP A 603 25.68 10.82 -31.43
N THR A 604 25.71 9.52 -31.13
CA THR A 604 26.08 8.42 -32.03
C THR A 604 25.04 7.30 -31.94
N LEU A 605 24.54 6.78 -33.06
CA LEU A 605 23.63 5.62 -33.10
C LEU A 605 24.28 4.47 -33.89
N GLU A 606 24.52 3.34 -33.23
CA GLU A 606 25.05 2.12 -33.84
C GLU A 606 23.90 1.11 -34.03
N VAL A 607 23.69 0.59 -35.24
CA VAL A 607 22.66 -0.42 -35.52
C VAL A 607 23.34 -1.70 -36.02
N LYS A 608 23.02 -2.84 -35.40
CA LYS A 608 23.66 -4.12 -35.69
C LYS A 608 22.66 -5.28 -35.73
N SER A 609 22.77 -6.12 -36.76
CA SER A 609 22.05 -7.41 -36.80
C SER A 609 22.74 -8.46 -35.91
N THR A 610 21.94 -9.25 -35.19
CA THR A 610 22.43 -10.33 -34.31
C THR A 610 22.53 -11.69 -35.00
N LYS A 611 22.19 -11.77 -36.29
CA LYS A 611 22.24 -13.04 -37.04
C LYS A 611 23.70 -13.49 -37.28
N PRO A 612 24.11 -14.70 -36.86
CA PRO A 612 25.50 -15.16 -36.96
C PRO A 612 26.05 -15.30 -38.39
N ASP A 613 25.16 -15.46 -39.38
CA ASP A 613 25.52 -15.82 -40.76
C ASP A 613 25.79 -14.60 -41.66
N ILE A 614 25.67 -13.38 -41.12
CA ILE A 614 25.96 -12.13 -41.84
C ILE A 614 27.40 -11.71 -41.48
N GLU A 615 28.38 -12.11 -42.31
CA GLU A 615 29.76 -11.63 -42.19
C GLU A 615 29.91 -10.18 -42.67
N PRO A 616 30.76 -9.37 -42.01
CA PRO A 616 30.71 -9.08 -40.59
C PRO A 616 29.55 -8.12 -40.33
N ALA A 617 28.55 -8.53 -39.53
CA ALA A 617 27.35 -7.77 -39.16
C ALA A 617 27.52 -6.26 -39.37
N GLU A 618 27.07 -5.75 -40.52
CA GLU A 618 27.29 -4.36 -40.92
C GLU A 618 26.74 -3.48 -39.81
N THR A 619 27.65 -2.85 -39.07
CA THR A 619 27.28 -1.91 -38.02
C THR A 619 27.15 -0.56 -38.69
N ILE A 620 25.93 -0.07 -38.78
CA ILE A 620 25.67 1.27 -39.31
C ILE A 620 25.84 2.24 -38.14
N THR A 621 26.83 3.13 -38.24
CA THR A 621 27.10 4.16 -37.24
C THR A 621 26.68 5.52 -37.77
N MET A 622 25.82 6.22 -37.05
CA MET A 622 25.31 7.56 -37.36
C MET A 622 25.77 8.53 -36.27
N THR A 623 26.04 9.80 -36.58
CA THR A 623 26.49 10.83 -35.60
C THR A 623 25.83 12.19 -35.82
N GLY A 624 25.70 13.04 -34.78
CA GLY A 624 25.16 14.42 -34.86
C GLY A 624 25.65 15.34 -33.72
N ASP A 625 25.63 16.67 -33.88
CA ASP A 625 26.54 17.59 -33.16
C ASP A 625 25.98 18.42 -31.99
N LYS A 626 24.65 18.46 -31.72
CA LYS A 626 24.05 19.16 -30.56
C LYS A 626 22.52 19.15 -30.49
N ASN A 627 21.88 19.10 -31.65
CA ASN A 627 20.43 19.04 -31.76
C ASN A 627 20.09 17.69 -32.40
N PHE A 628 19.11 16.98 -31.85
CA PHE A 628 18.46 15.93 -32.61
C PHE A 628 17.92 16.56 -33.92
N PRO A 629 17.97 15.86 -35.07
CA PRO A 629 17.37 16.37 -36.29
C PRO A 629 15.86 16.55 -36.05
N GLY A 630 15.41 17.78 -35.77
CA GLY A 630 14.04 18.00 -35.28
C GLY A 630 13.66 19.42 -34.84
N ASP A 631 14.60 20.36 -34.64
CA ASP A 631 14.26 21.77 -34.30
C ASP A 631 13.68 22.62 -35.45
N GLY A 632 13.23 21.95 -36.51
CA GLY A 632 12.31 22.43 -37.54
C GLY A 632 11.43 21.24 -37.97
N PRO A 633 10.25 21.48 -38.55
CA PRO A 633 9.23 20.43 -38.68
C PRO A 633 9.75 19.20 -39.45
N ASN A 634 10.06 18.15 -38.67
CA ASN A 634 10.26 16.73 -38.97
C ASN A 634 11.13 16.33 -40.17
N GLN A 635 12.45 16.05 -40.03
CA GLN A 635 13.19 15.06 -40.86
C GLN A 635 14.50 14.53 -40.22
N ILE A 636 14.64 13.19 -40.12
CA ILE A 636 15.95 12.48 -40.22
C ILE A 636 16.10 12.08 -41.70
N THR A 637 17.20 12.43 -42.35
CA THR A 637 17.47 12.02 -43.75
C THR A 637 18.61 11.01 -43.79
N THR A 638 18.35 9.77 -44.22
CA THR A 638 19.41 8.80 -44.58
C THR A 638 19.01 7.93 -45.76
N VAL A 639 20.00 7.56 -46.58
CA VAL A 639 19.91 6.55 -47.65
C VAL A 639 20.51 5.24 -47.12
N PRO A 640 19.89 4.06 -47.33
CA PRO A 640 20.49 2.79 -46.91
C PRO A 640 21.81 2.52 -47.65
N PRO A 641 22.76 1.74 -47.06
CA PRO A 641 23.95 1.31 -47.75
C PRO A 641 23.58 0.55 -49.04
N GLU A 642 24.20 0.90 -50.16
CA GLU A 642 23.97 0.21 -51.43
C GLU A 642 24.36 -1.29 -51.32
N GLY A 643 23.37 -2.18 -51.41
CA GLY A 643 23.60 -3.62 -51.63
C GLY A 643 23.06 -4.59 -50.58
N SER A 644 22.43 -4.13 -49.49
CA SER A 644 21.87 -5.04 -48.47
C SER A 644 20.39 -5.35 -48.73
N ASP A 645 20.11 -6.53 -49.30
CA ASP A 645 18.74 -7.04 -49.52
C ASP A 645 18.03 -7.42 -48.20
N PHE A 646 18.77 -7.66 -47.12
CA PHE A 646 18.22 -8.01 -45.79
C PHE A 646 17.29 -6.92 -45.23
N TRP A 647 17.65 -5.65 -45.37
CA TRP A 647 16.86 -4.52 -44.85
C TRP A 647 15.61 -4.21 -45.69
N LYS A 648 15.59 -4.65 -46.96
CA LYS A 648 14.42 -4.48 -47.84
C LYS A 648 13.30 -5.46 -47.57
N GLU A 649 13.63 -6.66 -47.07
CA GLU A 649 12.66 -7.71 -46.77
C GLU A 649 12.08 -7.64 -45.34
N HIS A 650 12.74 -6.90 -44.44
CA HIS A 650 12.42 -6.88 -43.00
C HIS A 650 12.08 -5.49 -42.44
N ALA A 651 11.94 -4.49 -43.30
CA ALA A 651 11.39 -3.17 -42.97
C ALA A 651 10.40 -2.76 -44.07
N ASP A 652 9.24 -2.19 -43.70
CA ASP A 652 8.29 -1.67 -44.68
C ASP A 652 8.68 -0.25 -45.13
N TRP A 653 8.74 -0.06 -46.44
CA TRP A 653 9.16 1.18 -47.08
C TRP A 653 7.96 1.87 -47.73
N TYR A 654 7.68 3.12 -47.35
CA TYR A 654 6.70 3.95 -48.05
C TYR A 654 7.40 5.01 -48.90
N GLU A 655 7.24 4.93 -50.22
CA GLU A 655 7.51 6.03 -51.15
C GLU A 655 6.25 6.89 -51.30
N ASP A 656 6.06 7.85 -50.39
CA ASP A 656 5.39 9.09 -50.76
C ASP A 656 6.30 10.25 -50.31
N ASP A 657 6.62 11.12 -51.25
CA ASP A 657 7.42 12.35 -51.10
C ASP A 657 8.92 12.23 -50.75
N GLY A 658 9.53 11.05 -50.83
CA GLY A 658 10.99 10.90 -50.82
C GLY A 658 11.67 11.15 -49.46
N VAL A 659 10.99 10.83 -48.35
CA VAL A 659 11.51 10.96 -46.97
C VAL A 659 11.49 9.60 -46.27
N CYS A 660 12.60 9.23 -45.63
CA CYS A 660 12.74 8.01 -44.81
C CYS A 660 12.28 8.28 -43.37
N LYS A 661 11.60 7.33 -42.70
CA LYS A 661 11.15 7.43 -41.30
C LYS A 661 11.56 6.17 -40.51
N TRP A 662 11.91 6.32 -39.23
CA TRP A 662 12.15 5.23 -38.27
C TRP A 662 11.14 5.37 -37.10
N GLU A 663 10.63 4.26 -36.57
CA GLU A 663 9.76 4.19 -35.38
C GLU A 663 10.28 3.13 -34.37
N ILE A 664 10.08 3.37 -33.07
CA ILE A 664 10.17 2.38 -31.99
C ILE A 664 8.72 2.09 -31.54
N LEU A 665 8.39 0.82 -31.30
CA LEU A 665 7.05 0.37 -30.93
C LEU A 665 6.84 0.34 -29.39
N ASP A 666 5.72 0.93 -28.96
CA ASP A 666 4.88 0.43 -27.86
C ASP A 666 3.42 0.34 -28.37
N ASN A 667 2.68 -0.63 -27.84
CA ASN A 667 1.43 -1.21 -28.31
C ASN A 667 0.18 -0.52 -27.75
N ASN A 668 0.14 0.81 -27.79
CA ASN A 668 -1.04 1.54 -27.36
C ASN A 668 -1.34 2.85 -28.12
N GLY A 669 -0.70 3.05 -29.27
CA GLY A 669 -1.12 4.05 -30.25
C GLY A 669 -0.27 5.32 -30.26
N LEU A 670 -0.19 5.92 -31.46
CA LEU A 670 0.58 7.12 -31.75
C LEU A 670 0.04 8.34 -30.98
N VAL A 671 0.86 8.98 -30.15
CA VAL A 671 0.66 10.41 -29.82
C VAL A 671 1.58 11.25 -30.71
N PRO A 672 1.06 11.97 -31.72
CA PRO A 672 1.85 12.97 -32.41
C PRO A 672 2.10 14.16 -31.47
N VAL A 673 3.35 14.45 -31.15
CA VAL A 673 3.72 15.71 -30.51
C VAL A 673 3.68 16.83 -31.56
N ASN A 674 2.62 17.65 -31.57
CA ASN A 674 2.46 18.77 -32.50
C ASN A 674 2.95 20.08 -31.87
N PHE A 675 4.15 20.51 -32.26
CA PHE A 675 4.81 21.72 -31.75
C PHE A 675 4.12 23.06 -32.11
N LYS A 676 2.96 23.06 -32.80
CA LYS A 676 2.21 24.30 -33.11
C LYS A 676 1.40 24.87 -31.94
N ASP A 677 1.18 24.10 -30.87
CA ASP A 677 0.38 24.53 -29.70
C ASP A 677 1.25 25.02 -28.51
N TYR A 678 2.51 25.39 -28.79
CA TYR A 678 3.46 25.89 -27.78
C TYR A 678 2.91 27.07 -26.96
N GLU A 679 2.22 28.04 -27.56
CA GLU A 679 1.67 29.19 -26.83
C GLU A 679 0.45 28.83 -25.96
N LYS A 680 -0.24 27.72 -26.24
CA LYS A 680 -1.31 27.18 -25.39
C LYS A 680 -0.71 26.49 -24.16
N TYR A 681 0.27 25.62 -24.36
CA TYR A 681 0.94 24.93 -23.25
C TYR A 681 1.81 25.86 -22.40
N LYS A 682 2.37 26.91 -23.00
CA LYS A 682 3.02 28.00 -22.29
C LYS A 682 2.02 28.87 -21.52
N ALA A 683 0.81 29.11 -22.03
CA ALA A 683 -0.25 29.78 -21.29
C ALA A 683 -0.82 28.91 -20.15
N ASP A 684 -0.86 27.59 -20.32
CA ASP A 684 -1.24 26.62 -19.28
C ASP A 684 -0.12 26.48 -18.21
N TRP A 685 1.15 26.59 -18.60
CA TRP A 685 2.32 26.70 -17.70
C TRP A 685 2.39 28.04 -16.96
N GLU A 686 2.12 29.16 -17.64
CA GLU A 686 2.07 30.51 -17.06
C GLU A 686 0.78 30.75 -16.24
N SER A 687 -0.25 29.91 -16.41
CA SER A 687 -1.49 29.90 -15.60
C SER A 687 -1.54 28.80 -14.54
N GLY A 688 -0.59 27.85 -14.54
CA GLY A 688 -0.39 26.84 -13.49
C GLY A 688 -1.23 25.55 -13.61
N ALA A 689 -1.77 25.24 -14.80
CA ALA A 689 -2.66 24.10 -15.03
C ALA A 689 -1.94 22.75 -15.26
N PHE A 690 -0.61 22.74 -15.34
CA PHE A 690 0.23 21.55 -15.29
C PHE A 690 1.39 21.79 -14.31
N THR A 691 1.61 20.86 -13.39
CA THR A 691 2.79 20.88 -12.50
C THR A 691 3.33 19.46 -12.28
N GLY A 692 4.19 18.98 -13.21
CA GLY A 692 5.13 17.83 -13.06
C GLY A 692 4.60 16.45 -13.50
N LEU A 693 5.38 15.55 -14.12
CA LEU A 693 6.76 15.58 -14.64
C LEU A 693 6.84 14.75 -15.94
#